data_AF-A0A285V0C5-F1
#
_entry.id   AF-A0A285V0C5-F1
#
_cell.length_a   1.000
_cell.length_b   1.000
_cell.length_c   1.000
_cell.angle_alpha   90.00
_cell.angle_beta   90.00
_cell.angle_gamma   90.00
#
_symmetry.space_group_name_H-M   'P 1'
#
loop_
_entity.id
_entity.type
_entity.pdbx_description
1 polymer ?
#
loop_
_entity_poly.entity_id
_entity_poly.type
_entity_poly.pdbx_seq_one_letter_code
_entity_poly.pdbx_strand_id
1 'polypeptide(L)'
;MYIMLPAADASAAPLPLDREPAAPSAAILAAANLLLPHLERGQPVDTGMLRVAMETTFGASDASGVWDWKEAYEAGEIATVLFLRKYGKTLFRKAGQPALRLSALIKIAALLPTHTRRSEESQALQQFSTPVPLGLAALTAAAITPDDRVLEPSAGTGLLAILAEISGGTLLLNELAGIRADLLASLFPANTVTRVDAAQIDDHLAPKAVPSVVLMNPPFSALANVSGRVADAGFRHIASALNRLAPGGRLVTITGANVGPDLADWRDAFTRLQERGRIVFTSAVAGSVYRKHGTTFPTRLTVIDKLPADDPAVFPAAPGIAPDVATLLGWIEAQVPPRLPVTLPETTASRSAATPRSVRGYLARSASSRPAAAVAADPEGIELAYETVDWTAAEGAHLTDAIYEEYGLQSIRIPGSTAHPTKLVQSAAMASIAPPKPAYRPTLPANILGLLSDAQLETVIYAGEAHGEYLAGSWTVDETFDVIQAAPADAKRAVRFRRGFMLGDGTGAGKGRQSAGVILDNWLRGRRKAVWISKSDKLIEDAQRDWSALGMERLLVTPLSRFPQGGPITLSEGVLFTTYATLRSDDRGERVSRVRQIVEWLGSDFDGVIIFDESHAMQNAGGGRGERGDVAASQQGRAGLRLQHALPDARVVYVSATGATTVHNLAYAQRLGLWGGEDFPFATRAEFVEAIEDGGVAAMEVLARDLRSLGLYTARSLSYDGVEYELVEHQLTDEQRRIYDAYAGAFAIIHNHLDAAMQAANITGSDGTLNRQAKSAARSAFESAKQRFFGHLLTSMKTPTLIRSLERDLEHGHAAVIQIVSTGEALMERRLAEIPTEEWNDVRVDITPREYVLSGAPDKT
;
A
#
# COMPACT_ATOMS: atom_id res chain seq x y z
N MET A 1 37.73 -28.47 67.41
CA MET A 1 36.46 -29.11 67.82
C MET A 1 35.42 -28.01 68.00
N TYR A 2 34.59 -27.75 67.00
CA TYR A 2 33.24 -27.17 67.12
C TYR A 2 32.49 -27.43 65.81
N ILE A 3 31.21 -27.70 65.95
CA ILE A 3 30.38 -28.63 65.17
C ILE A 3 29.48 -27.89 64.16
N MET A 4 29.21 -28.55 63.03
CA MET A 4 28.34 -28.23 61.89
C MET A 4 26.83 -28.29 62.24
N LEU A 5 25.91 -27.42 61.76
CA LEU A 5 25.13 -27.35 60.47
C LEU A 5 23.81 -26.56 60.78
N PRO A 6 22.88 -26.19 59.84
CA PRO A 6 22.90 -26.13 58.37
C PRO A 6 22.40 -24.78 57.76
N ALA A 7 22.43 -24.71 56.43
CA ALA A 7 22.02 -23.58 55.58
C ALA A 7 20.52 -23.22 55.65
N ALA A 8 20.21 -21.93 55.45
CA ALA A 8 18.86 -21.42 55.25
C ALA A 8 18.82 -20.43 54.07
N ASP A 9 17.84 -20.65 53.20
CA ASP A 9 17.44 -19.83 52.05
C ASP A 9 17.16 -18.37 52.41
N ALA A 10 17.57 -17.46 51.52
CA ALA A 10 16.99 -16.13 51.40
C ALA A 10 16.60 -15.87 49.94
N SER A 11 15.32 -16.09 49.68
CA SER A 11 14.49 -15.60 48.57
C SER A 11 15.04 -14.34 47.86
N ALA A 12 15.43 -14.50 46.60
CA ALA A 12 15.47 -13.41 45.63
C ALA A 12 14.10 -13.34 44.93
N ALA A 13 13.39 -12.22 45.11
CA ALA A 13 12.18 -11.95 44.35
C ALA A 13 12.53 -11.84 42.85
N PRO A 14 11.78 -12.50 41.93
CA PRO A 14 11.99 -12.30 40.51
C PRO A 14 11.58 -10.87 40.14
N LEU A 15 12.49 -10.13 39.49
CA LEU A 15 12.15 -8.90 38.78
C LEU A 15 11.13 -9.25 37.68
N PRO A 16 10.09 -8.42 37.46
CA PRO A 16 9.06 -8.72 36.48
C PRO A 16 9.66 -8.73 35.07
N LEU A 17 9.75 -9.93 34.50
CA LEU A 17 9.97 -10.18 33.07
C LEU A 17 8.65 -9.93 32.35
N ASP A 18 8.28 -8.67 32.19
CA ASP A 18 7.27 -8.19 31.24
C ASP A 18 7.44 -6.67 31.11
N ARG A 19 8.43 -6.26 30.32
CA ARG A 19 8.41 -4.95 29.67
C ARG A 19 8.32 -5.21 28.18
N GLU A 20 7.30 -4.67 27.53
CA GLU A 20 7.32 -4.49 26.08
C GLU A 20 8.70 -3.91 25.67
N PRO A 21 9.32 -4.37 24.58
CA PRO A 21 10.59 -3.83 24.16
C PRO A 21 10.43 -2.31 23.96
N ALA A 22 11.14 -1.54 24.77
CA ALA A 22 11.11 -0.08 24.67
C ALA A 22 11.55 0.31 23.25
N ALA A 23 10.85 1.27 22.63
CA ALA A 23 11.26 1.80 21.34
C ALA A 23 12.75 2.20 21.39
N PRO A 24 13.57 1.88 20.37
CA PRO A 24 15.02 2.11 20.40
C PRO A 24 15.43 3.54 20.82
N SER A 25 14.68 4.55 20.37
CA SER A 25 14.87 5.95 20.76
C SER A 25 14.71 6.20 22.27
N ALA A 26 13.75 5.53 22.93
CA ALA A 26 13.56 5.64 24.36
C ALA A 26 14.71 4.98 25.15
N ALA A 27 15.23 3.85 24.66
CA ALA A 27 16.37 3.17 25.26
C ALA A 27 17.67 4.00 25.13
N ILE A 28 17.94 4.57 23.95
CA ILE A 28 19.07 5.48 23.73
C ILE A 28 18.99 6.71 24.64
N LEU A 29 17.81 7.33 24.78
CA LEU A 29 17.62 8.46 25.67
C LEU A 29 17.82 8.08 27.15
N ALA A 30 17.36 6.90 27.56
CA ALA A 30 17.63 6.38 28.90
C ALA A 30 19.13 6.17 29.13
N ALA A 31 19.86 5.64 28.14
CA ALA A 31 21.31 5.45 28.23
C ALA A 31 22.02 6.80 28.38
N ALA A 32 21.64 7.82 27.61
CA ALA A 32 22.16 9.17 27.73
C ALA A 32 21.95 9.76 29.14
N ASN A 33 20.82 9.49 29.78
CA ASN A 33 20.55 9.92 31.16
C ASN A 33 21.45 9.20 32.19
N LEU A 34 21.84 7.94 31.94
CA LEU A 34 22.83 7.24 32.78
C LEU A 34 24.23 7.85 32.65
N LEU A 35 24.57 8.37 31.46
CA LEU A 35 25.88 8.97 31.17
C LEU A 35 25.99 10.41 31.68
N LEU A 36 24.90 11.17 31.70
CA LEU A 36 24.88 12.59 32.08
C LEU A 36 25.58 12.90 33.42
N PRO A 37 25.35 12.17 34.54
CA PRO A 37 26.02 12.44 35.81
C PRO A 37 27.56 12.35 35.74
N HIS A 38 28.12 11.57 34.82
CA HIS A 38 29.57 11.52 34.62
C HIS A 38 30.08 12.81 33.99
N LEU A 39 29.38 13.33 32.98
CA LEU A 39 29.68 14.64 32.39
C LEU A 39 29.55 15.77 33.42
N GLU A 40 28.53 15.71 34.30
CA GLU A 40 28.33 16.68 35.39
C GLU A 40 29.49 16.72 36.40
N ARG A 41 30.12 15.57 36.66
CA ARG A 41 31.31 15.46 37.53
C ARG A 41 32.63 15.75 36.81
N GLY A 42 32.60 16.01 35.50
CA GLY A 42 33.82 16.14 34.69
C GLY A 42 34.60 14.82 34.56
N GLN A 43 33.92 13.68 34.73
CA GLN A 43 34.52 12.35 34.63
C GLN A 43 34.49 11.88 33.17
N PRO A 44 35.63 11.46 32.59
CA PRO A 44 35.65 10.86 31.26
C PRO A 44 34.78 9.60 31.18
N VAL A 45 33.97 9.52 30.13
CA VAL A 45 33.19 8.35 29.74
C VAL A 45 34.04 7.52 28.79
N ASP A 46 34.34 6.28 29.16
CA ASP A 46 35.02 5.33 28.29
C ASP A 46 34.05 4.39 27.56
N THR A 47 34.60 3.58 26.66
CA THR A 47 33.84 2.57 25.89
C THR A 47 33.14 1.55 26.80
N GLY A 48 33.71 1.24 27.97
CA GLY A 48 33.11 0.32 28.93
C GLY A 48 31.86 0.91 29.57
N MET A 49 31.92 2.18 29.97
CA MET A 49 30.76 2.91 30.51
C MET A 49 29.64 3.05 29.48
N LEU A 50 29.98 3.34 28.20
CA LEU A 50 28.99 3.35 27.11
C LEU A 50 28.31 1.99 26.95
N ARG A 51 29.08 0.91 26.93
CA ARG A 51 28.52 -0.45 26.83
C ARG A 51 27.56 -0.74 27.99
N VAL A 52 27.99 -0.51 29.22
CA VAL A 52 27.15 -0.76 30.41
C VAL A 52 25.85 0.02 30.35
N ALA A 53 25.88 1.30 29.94
CA ALA A 53 24.67 2.11 29.79
C ALA A 53 23.72 1.56 28.72
N MET A 54 24.24 1.12 27.58
CA MET A 54 23.44 0.52 26.49
C MET A 54 22.86 -0.84 26.90
N GLU A 55 23.68 -1.75 27.47
CA GLU A 55 23.22 -3.07 27.91
C GLU A 55 22.16 -2.96 29.01
N THR A 56 22.29 -2.00 29.92
CA THR A 56 21.32 -1.75 31.00
C THR A 56 19.96 -1.30 30.44
N THR A 57 19.95 -0.55 29.34
CA THR A 57 18.73 0.10 28.84
C THR A 57 18.04 -0.69 27.73
N PHE A 58 18.82 -1.37 26.89
CA PHE A 58 18.33 -2.30 25.87
C PHE A 58 18.07 -3.72 26.41
N GLY A 59 18.63 -4.07 27.57
CA GLY A 59 18.49 -5.42 28.15
C GLY A 59 19.22 -6.51 27.38
N ALA A 60 20.16 -6.14 26.49
CA ALA A 60 20.86 -7.06 25.60
C ALA A 60 22.33 -6.65 25.41
N SER A 61 23.22 -7.63 25.23
CA SER A 61 24.66 -7.40 25.03
C SER A 61 24.98 -6.84 23.64
N ASP A 62 26.18 -6.29 23.47
CA ASP A 62 26.68 -5.78 22.18
C ASP A 62 26.85 -6.87 21.08
N ALA A 63 26.71 -8.15 21.44
CA ALA A 63 26.76 -9.29 20.51
C ALA A 63 25.37 -9.75 20.03
N SER A 64 24.29 -9.19 20.57
CA SER A 64 22.92 -9.63 20.28
C SER A 64 22.34 -9.09 18.97
N GLY A 65 22.92 -8.02 18.42
CA GLY A 65 22.39 -7.30 17.26
C GLY A 65 21.16 -6.41 17.56
N VAL A 66 20.74 -6.31 18.82
CA VAL A 66 19.59 -5.48 19.25
C VAL A 66 19.91 -3.99 19.22
N TRP A 67 21.19 -3.63 19.36
CA TRP A 67 21.70 -2.27 19.24
C TRP A 67 23.12 -2.30 18.63
N ASP A 68 23.57 -1.17 18.08
CA ASP A 68 24.90 -1.02 17.49
C ASP A 68 25.77 0.07 18.13
N TRP A 69 27.07 0.07 17.81
CA TRP A 69 28.00 1.04 18.37
C TRP A 69 27.76 2.48 17.91
N LYS A 70 27.05 2.69 16.80
CA LYS A 70 26.67 4.04 16.35
C LYS A 70 25.60 4.59 17.30
N GLU A 71 24.61 3.81 17.70
CA GLU A 71 23.60 4.19 18.69
C GLU A 71 24.23 4.49 20.06
N ALA A 72 25.26 3.73 20.47
CA ALA A 72 26.01 4.01 21.69
C ALA A 72 26.74 5.37 21.66
N TYR A 73 27.30 5.74 20.50
CA TYR A 73 27.90 7.06 20.31
C TYR A 73 26.84 8.17 20.30
N GLU A 74 25.67 7.93 19.70
CA GLU A 74 24.54 8.87 19.73
C GLU A 74 24.05 9.10 21.16
N ALA A 75 23.99 8.07 22.01
CA ALA A 75 23.68 8.25 23.44
C ALA A 75 24.68 9.20 24.14
N GLY A 76 25.96 9.15 23.78
CA GLY A 76 26.98 10.09 24.26
C GLY A 76 26.75 11.53 23.76
N GLU A 77 26.42 11.69 22.49
CA GLU A 77 26.07 13.00 21.91
C GLU A 77 24.83 13.59 22.60
N ILE A 78 23.81 12.77 22.86
CA ILE A 78 22.59 13.18 23.55
C ILE A 78 22.87 13.55 25.01
N ALA A 79 23.76 12.83 25.69
CA ALA A 79 24.20 13.22 27.04
C ALA A 79 24.86 14.61 27.03
N THR A 80 25.56 14.98 25.95
CA THR A 80 26.09 16.34 25.76
C THR A 80 24.98 17.36 25.54
N VAL A 81 23.96 17.05 24.75
CA VAL A 81 22.77 17.91 24.58
C VAL A 81 22.08 18.16 25.93
N LEU A 82 21.86 17.11 26.73
CA LEU A 82 21.25 17.21 28.06
C LEU A 82 22.10 18.07 29.02
N PHE A 83 23.42 17.87 29.00
CA PHE A 83 24.36 18.67 29.80
C PHE A 83 24.30 20.15 29.39
N LEU A 84 24.38 20.44 28.10
CA LEU A 84 24.33 21.81 27.58
C LEU A 84 22.98 22.48 27.80
N ARG A 85 21.88 21.73 27.78
CA ARG A 85 20.60 22.29 28.18
C ARG A 85 20.59 22.76 29.62
N LYS A 86 21.14 21.95 30.52
CA LYS A 86 21.14 22.23 31.96
C LYS A 86 22.11 23.35 32.33
N TYR A 87 23.31 23.37 31.75
CA TYR A 87 24.41 24.26 32.16
C TYR A 87 24.82 25.29 31.11
N GLY A 88 24.43 25.13 29.85
CA GLY A 88 24.92 25.90 28.71
C GLY A 88 24.62 27.39 28.80
N LYS A 89 23.40 27.79 29.20
CA LYS A 89 23.06 29.22 29.41
C LYS A 89 23.97 29.87 30.45
N THR A 90 24.23 29.18 31.56
CA THR A 90 25.14 29.65 32.60
C THR A 90 26.59 29.70 32.11
N LEU A 91 27.01 28.68 31.37
CA LEU A 91 28.33 28.60 30.75
C LEU A 91 28.56 29.79 29.79
N PHE A 92 27.61 30.07 28.89
CA PHE A 92 27.69 31.14 27.90
C PHE A 92 27.63 32.53 28.53
N ARG A 93 26.90 32.67 29.65
CA ARG A 93 26.85 33.91 30.45
C ARG A 93 28.18 34.19 31.16
N LYS A 94 28.81 33.15 31.74
CA LYS A 94 30.11 33.28 32.45
C LYS A 94 31.29 33.43 31.49
N ALA A 95 31.24 32.75 30.34
CA ALA A 95 32.22 32.85 29.27
C ALA A 95 31.72 33.83 28.20
N GLY A 96 31.86 35.14 28.45
CA GLY A 96 31.36 36.19 27.55
C GLY A 96 32.05 36.22 26.18
N GLN A 97 33.29 35.74 26.08
CA GLN A 97 34.08 35.72 24.84
C GLN A 97 34.02 34.34 24.16
N PRO A 98 33.95 34.27 22.82
CA PRO A 98 33.92 33.00 22.07
C PRO A 98 35.10 32.06 22.39
N ALA A 99 36.31 32.59 22.59
CA ALA A 99 37.48 31.78 22.97
C ALA A 99 37.32 31.04 24.32
N LEU A 100 36.67 31.66 25.31
CA LEU A 100 36.40 31.04 26.61
C LEU A 100 35.30 29.97 26.50
N ARG A 101 34.28 30.21 25.67
CA ARG A 101 33.24 29.21 25.36
C ARG A 101 33.87 28.02 24.66
N LEU A 102 34.75 28.25 23.70
CA LEU A 102 35.48 27.21 22.98
C LEU A 102 36.28 26.33 23.92
N SER A 103 37.04 26.93 24.84
CA SER A 103 37.83 26.19 25.84
C SER A 103 36.96 25.25 26.68
N ALA A 104 35.78 25.72 27.12
CA ALA A 104 34.85 24.91 27.90
C ALA A 104 34.23 23.77 27.06
N LEU A 105 33.82 24.06 25.82
CA LEU A 105 33.24 23.06 24.92
C LEU A 105 34.25 21.99 24.48
N ILE A 106 35.53 22.35 24.31
CA ILE A 106 36.61 21.40 24.06
C ILE A 106 36.77 20.44 25.24
N LYS A 107 36.73 20.96 26.48
CA LYS A 107 36.81 20.12 27.69
C LYS A 107 35.63 19.16 27.78
N ILE A 108 34.41 19.61 27.48
CA ILE A 108 33.21 18.76 27.47
C ILE A 108 33.33 17.68 26.39
N ALA A 109 33.67 18.05 25.15
CA ALA A 109 33.84 17.10 24.06
C ALA A 109 34.95 16.07 24.32
N ALA A 110 35.98 16.44 25.11
CA ALA A 110 37.06 15.54 25.50
C ALA A 110 36.62 14.44 26.49
N LEU A 111 35.49 14.63 27.20
CA LEU A 111 34.95 13.63 28.13
C LEU A 111 34.35 12.42 27.43
N LEU A 112 34.02 12.52 26.14
CA LEU A 112 33.47 11.42 25.36
C LEU A 112 34.55 10.67 24.58
N PRO A 113 34.37 9.36 24.33
CA PRO A 113 35.33 8.58 23.58
C PRO A 113 35.31 8.92 22.09
N THR A 114 36.38 8.58 21.38
CA THR A 114 36.44 8.71 19.92
C THR A 114 35.56 7.66 19.25
N HIS A 115 34.84 8.02 18.19
CA HIS A 115 34.04 7.07 17.42
C HIS A 115 34.95 6.18 16.56
N THR A 116 35.26 4.98 17.05
CA THR A 116 36.21 4.05 16.40
C THR A 116 35.53 2.90 15.67
N ARG A 117 34.27 2.57 16.01
CA ARG A 117 33.46 1.52 15.38
C ARG A 117 32.47 2.14 14.39
N ARG A 118 32.37 1.60 13.17
CA ARG A 118 31.51 2.10 12.09
C ARG A 118 30.49 1.03 11.68
N SER A 119 29.20 1.36 11.63
CA SER A 119 28.17 0.51 11.04
C SER A 119 28.14 0.66 9.51
N GLU A 120 27.61 -0.34 8.79
CA GLU A 120 27.45 -0.30 7.32
C GLU A 120 26.54 0.86 6.88
N GLU A 121 25.47 1.12 7.64
CA GLU A 121 24.55 2.23 7.41
C GLU A 121 25.22 3.61 7.60
N SER A 122 26.06 3.76 8.63
CA SER A 122 26.84 4.99 8.84
C SER A 122 27.88 5.22 7.74
N GLN A 123 28.38 4.17 7.10
CA GLN A 123 29.27 4.28 5.94
C GLN A 123 28.51 4.63 4.66
N ALA A 124 27.31 4.07 4.47
CA ALA A 124 26.46 4.32 3.31
C ALA A 124 25.90 5.75 3.29
N LEU A 125 25.48 6.29 4.44
CA LEU A 125 24.82 7.60 4.53
C LEU A 125 25.77 8.76 4.91
N GLN A 126 27.04 8.48 5.22
CA GLN A 126 28.05 9.48 5.66
C GLN A 126 27.56 10.46 6.75
N GLN A 127 26.78 9.96 7.71
CA GLN A 127 26.15 10.78 8.75
C GLN A 127 27.11 11.05 9.93
N PHE A 128 27.85 12.15 9.85
CA PHE A 128 28.71 12.62 10.95
C PHE A 128 28.07 13.82 11.65
N SER A 129 27.80 13.69 12.95
CA SER A 129 27.32 14.81 13.77
C SER A 129 28.39 15.90 13.88
N THR A 130 27.95 17.16 13.95
CA THR A 130 28.86 18.30 14.07
C THR A 130 29.49 18.35 15.47
N PRO A 131 30.83 18.32 15.59
CA PRO A 131 31.48 18.49 16.88
C PRO A 131 31.11 19.83 17.51
N VAL A 132 30.72 19.82 18.79
CA VAL A 132 30.27 21.02 19.52
C VAL A 132 31.24 22.21 19.42
N PRO A 133 32.58 22.03 19.47
CA PRO A 133 33.51 23.13 19.20
C PRO A 133 33.35 23.76 17.82
N LEU A 134 33.21 22.96 16.76
CA LEU A 134 32.95 23.46 15.41
C LEU A 134 31.55 24.10 15.30
N GLY A 135 30.56 23.53 16.01
CA GLY A 135 29.23 24.12 16.14
C GLY A 135 29.26 25.52 16.76
N LEU A 136 30.17 25.80 17.69
CA LEU A 136 30.38 27.16 18.22
C LEU A 136 30.89 28.11 17.13
N ALA A 137 31.80 27.69 16.25
CA ALA A 137 32.25 28.52 15.14
C ALA A 137 31.09 28.86 14.18
N ALA A 138 30.28 27.85 13.83
CA ALA A 138 29.10 28.04 13.01
C ALA A 138 28.06 28.96 13.67
N LEU A 139 27.84 28.81 14.97
CA LEU A 139 26.99 29.67 15.78
C LEU A 139 27.50 31.13 15.81
N THR A 140 28.80 31.34 16.00
CA THR A 140 29.41 32.68 16.00
C THR A 140 29.24 33.36 14.64
N ALA A 141 29.46 32.64 13.53
CA ALA A 141 29.22 33.16 12.19
C ALA A 141 27.73 33.48 11.92
N ALA A 142 26.83 32.68 12.50
CA ALA A 142 25.39 32.84 12.39
C ALA A 142 24.85 34.05 13.17
N ALA A 143 25.58 34.55 14.18
CA ALA A 143 25.21 35.72 15.00
C ALA A 143 23.72 35.69 15.41
N ILE A 144 23.32 34.62 16.09
CA ILE A 144 21.93 34.36 16.51
C ILE A 144 21.53 35.31 17.65
N THR A 145 20.31 35.83 17.56
CA THR A 145 19.66 36.69 18.55
C THR A 145 18.36 36.05 19.05
N PRO A 146 17.76 36.53 20.16
CA PRO A 146 16.47 36.03 20.66
C PRO A 146 15.30 36.19 19.68
N ASP A 147 15.39 37.12 18.72
CA ASP A 147 14.35 37.37 17.73
C ASP A 147 14.44 36.42 16.52
N ASP A 148 15.47 35.57 16.47
CA ASP A 148 15.69 34.69 15.34
C ASP A 148 14.88 33.39 15.38
N ARG A 149 14.41 33.00 14.19
CA ARG A 149 13.93 31.66 13.89
C ARG A 149 15.03 30.88 13.19
N VAL A 150 15.54 29.84 13.84
CA VAL A 150 16.71 29.08 13.40
C VAL A 150 16.27 27.73 12.87
N LEU A 151 16.49 27.49 11.58
CA LEU A 151 16.25 26.19 10.95
C LEU A 151 17.52 25.34 10.96
N GLU A 152 17.41 24.13 11.51
CA GLU A 152 18.38 23.07 11.32
C GLU A 152 17.76 21.97 10.43
N PRO A 153 18.10 21.94 9.12
CA PRO A 153 17.43 21.08 8.14
C PRO A 153 17.88 19.61 8.21
N SER A 154 19.02 19.35 8.87
CA SER A 154 19.63 18.02 9.01
C SER A 154 20.13 17.87 10.45
N ALA A 155 19.18 17.80 11.38
CA ALA A 155 19.45 18.09 12.79
C ALA A 155 20.22 17.01 13.56
N GLY A 156 20.26 15.78 13.05
CA GLY A 156 20.93 14.66 13.69
C GLY A 156 20.46 14.48 15.13
N THR A 157 21.41 14.45 16.06
CA THR A 157 21.16 14.34 17.51
C THR A 157 20.86 15.68 18.20
N GLY A 158 20.89 16.81 17.46
CA GLY A 158 20.57 18.14 17.98
C GLY A 158 21.75 18.90 18.61
N LEU A 159 22.99 18.56 18.27
CA LEU A 159 24.18 19.25 18.79
C LEU A 159 24.30 20.72 18.32
N LEU A 160 23.81 21.07 17.13
CA LEU A 160 23.73 22.46 16.68
C LEU A 160 22.46 23.14 17.22
N ALA A 161 21.31 22.45 17.19
CA ALA A 161 20.06 22.90 17.79
C ALA A 161 20.23 23.41 19.23
N ILE A 162 20.92 22.66 20.09
CA ILE A 162 21.11 23.07 21.49
C ILE A 162 21.94 24.35 21.62
N LEU A 163 22.93 24.57 20.75
CA LEU A 163 23.74 25.78 20.74
C LEU A 163 22.94 27.01 20.28
N ALA A 164 22.05 26.82 19.29
CA ALA A 164 21.13 27.84 18.83
C ALA A 164 20.08 28.20 19.92
N GLU A 165 19.52 27.20 20.61
CA GLU A 165 18.59 27.38 21.74
C GLU A 165 19.25 28.13 22.91
N ILE A 166 20.51 27.79 23.25
CA ILE A 166 21.28 28.48 24.31
C ILE A 166 21.48 29.96 23.96
N SER A 167 21.62 30.27 22.67
CA SER A 167 21.80 31.64 22.17
C SER A 167 20.50 32.42 22.06
N GLY A 168 19.36 31.79 22.37
CA GLY A 168 18.04 32.41 22.42
C GLY A 168 17.19 32.21 21.17
N GLY A 169 17.69 31.53 20.13
CA GLY A 169 16.95 31.31 18.90
C GLY A 169 15.76 30.36 19.07
N THR A 170 14.66 30.63 18.35
CA THR A 170 13.51 29.74 18.25
C THR A 170 13.76 28.69 17.17
N LEU A 171 13.71 27.41 17.51
CA LEU A 171 14.12 26.33 16.59
C LEU A 171 13.00 25.85 15.65
N LEU A 172 13.39 25.59 14.40
CA LEU A 172 12.69 24.77 13.42
C LEU A 172 13.62 23.57 13.12
N LEU A 173 13.14 22.35 13.34
CA LEU A 173 13.99 21.17 13.30
C LEU A 173 13.50 20.16 12.26
N ASN A 174 14.42 19.61 11.48
CA ASN A 174 14.14 18.55 10.51
C ASN A 174 15.18 17.42 10.60
N GLU A 175 14.71 16.18 10.62
CA GLU A 175 15.59 15.00 10.57
C GLU A 175 14.89 13.86 9.80
N LEU A 176 15.60 13.28 8.84
CA LEU A 176 15.06 12.24 7.96
C LEU A 176 15.13 10.85 8.60
N ALA A 177 16.17 10.57 9.39
CA ALA A 177 16.35 9.28 10.05
C ALA A 177 15.34 9.11 11.21
N GLY A 178 14.53 8.05 11.15
CA GLY A 178 13.40 7.83 12.07
C GLY A 178 13.77 7.89 13.55
N ILE A 179 14.80 7.12 13.97
CA ILE A 179 15.25 7.05 15.37
C ILE A 179 15.75 8.42 15.86
N ARG A 180 16.53 9.13 15.05
CA ARG A 180 17.04 10.46 15.41
C ARG A 180 15.94 11.52 15.47
N ALA A 181 14.95 11.45 14.57
CA ALA A 181 13.80 12.34 14.62
C ALA A 181 12.95 12.12 15.89
N ASP A 182 12.77 10.87 16.32
CA ASP A 182 12.10 10.53 17.59
C ASP A 182 12.89 11.04 18.81
N LEU A 183 14.20 10.87 18.80
CA LEU A 183 15.11 11.38 19.83
C LEU A 183 15.07 12.91 19.88
N LEU A 184 15.10 13.57 18.73
CA LEU A 184 15.06 15.03 18.63
C LEU A 184 13.72 15.58 19.13
N ALA A 185 12.60 14.92 18.84
CA ALA A 185 11.29 15.30 19.37
C ALA A 185 11.23 15.15 20.90
N SER A 186 11.86 14.11 21.44
CA SER A 186 11.97 13.90 22.89
C SER A 186 12.90 14.94 23.55
N LEU A 187 13.97 15.32 22.86
CA LEU A 187 14.91 16.33 23.31
C LEU A 187 14.36 17.73 23.14
N PHE A 188 13.53 18.07 22.15
CA PHE A 188 13.01 19.42 21.96
C PHE A 188 11.48 19.42 21.91
N PRO A 189 10.80 19.06 23.02
CA PRO A 189 9.34 18.85 23.01
C PRO A 189 8.53 20.13 22.76
N ALA A 190 9.15 21.31 22.90
CA ALA A 190 8.55 22.59 22.58
C ALA A 190 8.60 22.94 21.07
N ASN A 191 9.29 22.14 20.26
CA ASN A 191 9.54 22.39 18.85
C ASN A 191 8.98 21.23 18.01
N THR A 192 8.30 21.57 16.91
CA THR A 192 7.87 20.55 15.95
C THR A 192 9.07 20.07 15.13
N VAL A 193 9.28 18.75 15.09
CA VAL A 193 10.30 18.09 14.26
C VAL A 193 9.63 17.58 12.98
N THR A 194 10.10 18.04 11.82
CA THR A 194 9.68 17.53 10.51
C THR A 194 10.60 16.39 10.03
N ARG A 195 10.12 15.58 9.08
CA ARG A 195 10.86 14.43 8.51
C ARG A 195 10.86 14.48 6.99
N VAL A 196 11.30 15.60 6.43
CA VAL A 196 11.33 15.81 4.97
C VAL A 196 12.77 15.70 4.46
N ASP A 197 12.94 15.34 3.18
CA ASP A 197 14.25 15.43 2.54
C ASP A 197 14.69 16.90 2.51
N ALA A 198 15.83 17.18 3.15
CA ALA A 198 16.35 18.53 3.27
C ALA A 198 16.76 19.16 1.92
N ALA A 199 16.98 18.35 0.87
CA ALA A 199 17.16 18.85 -0.49
C ALA A 199 15.88 19.48 -1.09
N GLN A 200 14.72 19.22 -0.49
CA GLN A 200 13.39 19.72 -0.89
C GLN A 200 12.71 20.48 0.26
N ILE A 201 13.49 20.98 1.23
CA ILE A 201 12.92 21.58 2.44
C ILE A 201 12.08 22.82 2.14
N ASP A 202 12.43 23.56 1.08
CA ASP A 202 11.65 24.69 0.62
C ASP A 202 10.30 24.30 -0.02
N ASP A 203 10.15 23.07 -0.49
CA ASP A 203 8.90 22.63 -1.11
C ASP A 203 7.92 22.09 -0.06
N HIS A 204 8.45 21.46 0.99
CA HIS A 204 7.63 20.67 1.95
C HIS A 204 7.37 21.34 3.30
N LEU A 205 8.22 22.29 3.74
CA LEU A 205 7.93 22.98 5.00
C LEU A 205 6.70 23.88 4.86
N ALA A 206 5.88 23.93 5.92
CA ALA A 206 4.69 24.77 5.96
C ALA A 206 5.02 26.23 5.55
N PRO A 207 4.15 26.93 4.78
CA PRO A 207 4.46 28.27 4.28
C PRO A 207 4.81 29.31 5.36
N LYS A 208 4.33 29.11 6.60
CA LYS A 208 4.60 29.97 7.76
C LYS A 208 5.94 29.67 8.46
N ALA A 209 6.59 28.56 8.13
CA ALA A 209 7.87 28.15 8.69
C ALA A 209 9.01 28.80 7.89
N VAL A 210 9.17 30.11 8.06
CA VAL A 210 10.23 30.91 7.42
C VAL A 210 11.31 31.23 8.46
N PRO A 211 12.55 30.71 8.33
CA PRO A 211 13.64 31.02 9.22
C PRO A 211 14.33 32.36 8.87
N SER A 212 14.89 33.03 9.88
CA SER A 212 15.84 34.16 9.69
C SER A 212 17.29 33.69 9.67
N VAL A 213 17.56 32.50 10.21
CA VAL A 213 18.87 31.85 10.22
C VAL A 213 18.73 30.38 9.85
N VAL A 214 19.61 29.86 9.00
CA VAL A 214 19.79 28.42 8.82
C VAL A 214 21.18 28.03 9.29
N LEU A 215 21.26 26.98 10.10
CA LEU A 215 22.51 26.38 10.58
C LEU A 215 22.51 24.91 10.18
N MET A 216 23.47 24.47 9.35
CA MET A 216 23.40 23.11 8.81
C MET A 216 24.75 22.45 8.57
N ASN A 217 24.74 21.11 8.63
CA ASN A 217 25.82 20.22 8.24
C ASN A 217 25.20 19.11 7.36
N PRO A 218 24.96 19.38 6.05
CA PRO A 218 24.35 18.41 5.15
C PRO A 218 25.24 17.18 4.92
N PRO A 219 24.67 16.04 4.48
CA PRO A 219 25.46 14.87 4.10
C PRO A 219 26.42 15.21 2.95
N PHE A 220 27.67 14.72 3.03
CA PHE A 220 28.74 15.15 2.12
C PHE A 220 28.67 14.54 0.71
N SER A 221 28.06 13.37 0.52
CA SER A 221 27.93 12.74 -0.82
C SER A 221 26.75 11.76 -0.98
N ALA A 222 25.70 11.87 -0.15
CA ALA A 222 24.55 10.96 -0.17
C ALA A 222 23.24 11.74 -0.30
N LEU A 223 22.34 11.28 -1.17
CA LEU A 223 20.96 11.77 -1.32
C LEU A 223 19.99 10.66 -0.90
N ALA A 224 18.84 11.04 -0.35
CA ALA A 224 17.81 10.08 0.04
C ALA A 224 17.34 9.26 -1.17
N ASN A 225 17.18 7.94 -1.02
CA ASN A 225 16.68 7.02 -2.04
C ASN A 225 17.53 6.92 -3.33
N VAL A 226 18.81 7.34 -3.30
CA VAL A 226 19.75 7.18 -4.41
C VAL A 226 20.90 6.25 -4.01
N SER A 227 21.11 5.17 -4.76
CA SER A 227 22.27 4.28 -4.58
C SER A 227 23.52 4.87 -5.24
N GLY A 228 24.54 5.22 -4.45
CA GLY A 228 25.85 5.68 -4.94
C GLY A 228 26.25 7.07 -4.41
N ARG A 229 27.49 7.48 -4.70
CA ARG A 229 27.97 8.83 -4.36
C ARG A 229 27.39 9.83 -5.35
N VAL A 230 26.71 10.86 -4.84
CA VAL A 230 26.22 11.97 -5.67
C VAL A 230 27.05 13.20 -5.35
N ALA A 231 27.82 13.67 -6.34
CA ALA A 231 28.81 14.73 -6.16
C ALA A 231 28.18 16.05 -5.69
N ASP A 232 26.90 16.30 -5.99
CA ASP A 232 26.19 17.55 -5.69
C ASP A 232 25.16 17.50 -4.56
N ALA A 233 25.12 16.41 -3.78
CA ALA A 233 24.21 16.26 -2.64
C ALA A 233 24.25 17.46 -1.68
N GLY A 234 25.42 17.83 -1.19
CA GLY A 234 25.57 18.96 -0.25
C GLY A 234 25.15 20.31 -0.84
N PHE A 235 25.36 20.52 -2.15
CA PHE A 235 25.01 21.79 -2.81
C PHE A 235 23.50 21.97 -2.97
N ARG A 236 22.75 20.88 -3.20
CA ARG A 236 21.28 20.91 -3.29
C ARG A 236 20.63 21.33 -1.97
N HIS A 237 21.15 20.82 -0.85
CA HIS A 237 20.68 21.22 0.48
C HIS A 237 20.94 22.71 0.72
N ILE A 238 22.08 23.25 0.29
CA ILE A 238 22.39 24.69 0.38
C ILE A 238 21.35 25.49 -0.42
N ALA A 239 21.08 25.09 -1.66
CA ALA A 239 20.14 25.79 -2.52
C ALA A 239 18.72 25.80 -1.94
N SER A 240 18.23 24.65 -1.45
CA SER A 240 16.89 24.55 -0.86
C SER A 240 16.78 25.36 0.44
N ALA A 241 17.77 25.25 1.33
CA ALA A 241 17.82 26.05 2.55
C ALA A 241 17.86 27.57 2.28
N LEU A 242 18.63 28.00 1.28
CA LEU A 242 18.69 29.40 0.86
C LEU A 242 17.35 29.88 0.30
N ASN A 243 16.64 29.05 -0.46
CA ASN A 243 15.32 29.40 -0.98
C ASN A 243 14.29 29.57 0.15
N ARG A 244 14.36 28.73 1.20
CA ARG A 244 13.47 28.82 2.36
C ARG A 244 13.76 30.01 3.30
N LEU A 245 15.01 30.47 3.36
CA LEU A 245 15.45 31.55 4.25
C LEU A 245 14.70 32.88 3.98
N ALA A 246 14.39 33.66 5.02
CA ALA A 246 13.79 34.99 4.85
C ALA A 246 14.72 35.93 4.06
N PRO A 247 14.19 36.91 3.30
CA PRO A 247 15.01 37.97 2.71
C PRO A 247 15.89 38.65 3.77
N GLY A 248 17.19 38.82 3.47
CA GLY A 248 18.19 39.31 4.42
C GLY A 248 18.66 38.29 5.47
N GLY A 249 18.07 37.09 5.51
CA GLY A 249 18.47 36.03 6.45
C GLY A 249 19.88 35.48 6.16
N ARG A 250 20.45 34.77 7.13
CA ARG A 250 21.80 34.19 7.03
C ARG A 250 21.79 32.66 7.08
N LEU A 251 22.45 32.02 6.12
CA LEU A 251 22.72 30.58 6.07
C LEU A 251 24.19 30.32 6.43
N VAL A 252 24.43 29.46 7.41
CA VAL A 252 25.75 28.93 7.75
C VAL A 252 25.76 27.42 7.52
N THR A 253 26.61 26.98 6.62
CA THR A 253 26.69 25.57 6.20
C THR A 253 28.10 25.00 6.41
N ILE A 254 28.16 23.75 6.87
CA ILE A 254 29.38 22.95 6.97
C ILE A 254 29.34 21.87 5.89
N THR A 255 30.21 21.94 4.89
CA THR A 255 30.31 20.96 3.81
C THR A 255 31.66 20.25 3.80
N GLY A 256 31.84 19.26 2.92
CA GLY A 256 33.18 18.75 2.60
C GLY A 256 34.04 19.85 1.98
N ALA A 257 35.36 19.84 2.23
CA ALA A 257 36.26 20.85 1.68
C ALA A 257 36.32 20.86 0.14
N ASN A 258 35.91 19.75 -0.48
CA ASN A 258 35.77 19.55 -1.92
C ASN A 258 34.52 20.22 -2.53
N VAL A 259 33.72 20.94 -1.74
CA VAL A 259 32.59 21.76 -2.20
C VAL A 259 32.89 23.20 -1.82
N GLY A 260 33.19 24.08 -2.78
CA GLY A 260 33.55 25.48 -2.49
C GLY A 260 33.68 26.36 -3.74
N PRO A 261 33.50 27.68 -3.61
CA PRO A 261 33.50 28.62 -4.75
C PRO A 261 34.88 28.80 -5.41
N ASP A 262 35.94 28.45 -4.69
CA ASP A 262 37.34 28.47 -5.16
C ASP A 262 37.71 27.26 -6.03
N LEU A 263 36.84 26.25 -6.12
CA LEU A 263 37.06 25.02 -6.89
C LEU A 263 36.44 25.13 -8.28
N ALA A 264 37.19 24.73 -9.32
CA ALA A 264 36.75 24.83 -10.72
C ALA A 264 35.39 24.14 -10.96
N ASP A 265 35.22 22.92 -10.44
CA ASP A 265 34.00 22.11 -10.61
C ASP A 265 32.74 22.74 -9.96
N TRP A 266 32.93 23.67 -9.01
CA TRP A 266 31.86 24.29 -8.24
C TRP A 266 31.63 25.77 -8.55
N ARG A 267 32.58 26.40 -9.27
CA ARG A 267 32.61 27.85 -9.46
C ARG A 267 31.31 28.35 -10.10
N ASP A 268 30.87 27.73 -11.19
CA ASP A 268 29.65 28.13 -11.90
C ASP A 268 28.39 27.95 -11.05
N ALA A 269 28.34 26.89 -10.24
CA ALA A 269 27.21 26.63 -9.35
C ALA A 269 27.10 27.72 -8.27
N PHE A 270 28.22 28.10 -7.65
CA PHE A 270 28.26 29.20 -6.69
C PHE A 270 28.04 30.57 -7.33
N THR A 271 28.49 30.80 -8.58
CA THR A 271 28.16 32.02 -9.33
C THR A 271 26.65 32.17 -9.49
N ARG A 272 25.95 31.11 -9.92
CA ARG A 272 24.47 31.11 -10.01
C ARG A 272 23.79 31.27 -8.65
N LEU A 273 24.39 30.72 -7.58
CA LEU A 273 23.88 30.91 -6.23
C LEU A 273 23.98 32.37 -5.78
N GLN A 274 25.06 33.07 -6.15
CA GLN A 274 25.27 34.50 -5.84
C GLN A 274 24.25 35.44 -6.47
N GLU A 275 23.52 35.02 -7.49
CA GLU A 275 22.38 35.78 -8.05
C GLU A 275 21.26 35.99 -7.02
N ARG A 276 21.17 35.15 -5.98
CA ARG A 276 20.14 35.22 -4.93
C ARG A 276 20.67 35.18 -3.50
N GLY A 277 21.91 34.75 -3.28
CA GLY A 277 22.54 34.72 -1.96
C GLY A 277 24.05 34.98 -2.02
N ARG A 278 24.49 36.07 -1.43
CA ARG A 278 25.87 36.54 -1.40
C ARG A 278 26.69 35.73 -0.41
N ILE A 279 27.80 35.16 -0.87
CA ILE A 279 28.75 34.50 0.03
C ILE A 279 29.57 35.58 0.71
N VAL A 280 29.49 35.66 2.04
CA VAL A 280 30.21 36.69 2.81
C VAL A 280 31.46 36.15 3.50
N PHE A 281 31.55 34.83 3.66
CA PHE A 281 32.73 34.16 4.21
C PHE A 281 32.79 32.70 3.76
N THR A 282 33.99 32.20 3.49
CA THR A 282 34.22 30.78 3.21
C THR A 282 35.63 30.37 3.62
N SER A 283 35.76 29.26 4.34
CA SER A 283 37.07 28.75 4.77
C SER A 283 37.05 27.24 4.90
N ALA A 284 38.08 26.58 4.37
CA ALA A 284 38.33 25.18 4.65
C ALA A 284 38.82 24.99 6.10
N VAL A 285 38.58 23.80 6.65
CA VAL A 285 38.89 23.41 8.03
C VAL A 285 39.55 22.05 7.98
N ALA A 286 40.68 21.91 8.66
CA ALA A 286 41.43 20.67 8.72
C ALA A 286 40.58 19.53 9.29
N GLY A 287 40.66 18.35 8.66
CA GLY A 287 39.86 17.19 9.06
C GLY A 287 40.17 16.66 10.47
N SER A 288 41.29 17.07 11.08
CA SER A 288 41.60 16.83 12.49
C SER A 288 40.49 17.26 13.45
N VAL A 289 39.68 18.27 13.08
CA VAL A 289 38.55 18.77 13.87
C VAL A 289 37.44 17.72 14.04
N TYR A 290 37.24 16.84 13.07
CA TYR A 290 36.24 15.76 13.13
C TYR A 290 36.77 14.44 13.71
N ARG A 291 38.06 14.37 14.09
CA ARG A 291 38.72 13.11 14.50
C ARG A 291 37.93 12.36 15.58
N LYS A 292 37.40 13.07 16.57
CA LYS A 292 36.59 12.52 17.67
C LYS A 292 35.29 11.86 17.18
N HIS A 293 34.71 12.35 16.09
CA HIS A 293 33.49 11.83 15.47
C HIS A 293 33.79 10.78 14.38
N GLY A 294 35.04 10.28 14.29
CA GLY A 294 35.38 9.11 13.49
C GLY A 294 35.76 9.38 12.04
N THR A 295 35.99 10.64 11.65
CA THR A 295 36.51 11.01 10.32
C THR A 295 37.62 12.05 10.40
N THR A 296 38.53 12.01 9.42
CA THR A 296 39.58 13.02 9.24
C THR A 296 39.45 13.72 7.89
N PHE A 297 38.27 13.65 7.28
CA PHE A 297 38.00 14.35 6.03
C PHE A 297 37.97 15.86 6.26
N PRO A 298 38.67 16.67 5.46
CA PRO A 298 38.62 18.12 5.60
C PRO A 298 37.22 18.66 5.29
N THR A 299 36.77 19.65 6.06
CA THR A 299 35.46 20.29 5.89
C THR A 299 35.60 21.75 5.51
N ARG A 300 34.51 22.44 5.24
CA ARG A 300 34.47 23.86 4.91
C ARG A 300 33.28 24.50 5.61
N LEU A 301 33.46 25.69 6.16
CA LEU A 301 32.39 26.54 6.65
C LEU A 301 32.14 27.65 5.65
N THR A 302 30.90 27.82 5.23
CA THR A 302 30.48 28.89 4.31
C THR A 302 29.30 29.65 4.89
N VAL A 303 29.36 30.98 4.80
CA VAL A 303 28.33 31.92 5.29
C VAL A 303 27.74 32.65 4.09
N ILE A 304 26.42 32.62 3.97
CA ILE A 304 25.66 33.14 2.85
C ILE A 304 24.55 34.04 3.39
N ASP A 305 24.50 35.28 2.95
CA ASP A 305 23.38 36.20 3.23
C ASP A 305 22.40 36.17 2.06
N LYS A 306 21.09 36.12 2.34
CA LYS A 306 20.04 36.11 1.31
C LYS A 306 19.83 37.51 0.73
N LEU A 307 20.79 37.90 -0.10
CA LEU A 307 20.87 39.12 -0.87
C LEU A 307 21.68 38.80 -2.13
N PRO A 308 21.27 39.23 -3.34
CA PRO A 308 22.11 39.10 -4.53
C PRO A 308 23.50 39.73 -4.34
N ALA A 309 24.55 39.12 -4.89
CA ALA A 309 25.86 39.73 -4.97
C ALA A 309 25.87 40.88 -6.00
N ASP A 310 26.68 41.90 -5.77
CA ASP A 310 26.81 43.03 -6.71
C ASP A 310 27.43 42.56 -8.05
N ASP A 311 28.38 41.63 -7.95
CA ASP A 311 28.90 40.85 -9.08
C ASP A 311 28.90 39.35 -8.69
N PRO A 312 28.05 38.51 -9.30
CA PRO A 312 27.99 37.08 -9.01
C PRO A 312 29.30 36.31 -9.26
N ALA A 313 30.23 36.83 -10.07
CA ALA A 313 31.50 36.17 -10.38
C ALA A 313 32.62 36.44 -9.33
N VAL A 314 32.39 37.37 -8.39
CA VAL A 314 33.35 37.78 -7.36
C VAL A 314 33.02 37.13 -6.03
N PHE A 315 34.00 36.42 -5.46
CA PHE A 315 33.88 35.71 -4.17
C PHE A 315 34.80 36.34 -3.10
N PRO A 316 34.48 36.21 -1.80
CA PRO A 316 35.36 36.68 -0.74
C PRO A 316 36.69 35.92 -0.76
N ALA A 317 37.78 36.62 -0.42
CA ALA A 317 39.11 36.00 -0.31
C ALA A 317 39.12 34.96 0.82
N ALA A 318 39.43 33.71 0.49
CA ALA A 318 39.53 32.65 1.50
C ALA A 318 40.83 32.79 2.29
N PRO A 319 40.80 32.82 3.64
CA PRO A 319 41.99 32.94 4.49
C PRO A 319 42.89 31.69 4.50
N GLY A 320 42.50 30.62 3.81
CA GLY A 320 43.23 29.36 3.71
C GLY A 320 42.51 28.20 4.40
N ILE A 321 43.28 27.23 4.90
CA ILE A 321 42.76 26.08 5.66
C ILE A 321 43.00 26.33 7.15
N ALA A 322 41.94 26.42 7.94
CA ALA A 322 42.05 26.56 9.39
C ALA A 322 42.56 25.24 10.00
N PRO A 323 43.71 25.23 10.72
CA PRO A 323 44.24 24.01 11.33
C PRO A 323 43.44 23.53 12.55
N ASP A 324 42.70 24.46 13.18
CA ASP A 324 41.85 24.21 14.35
C ASP A 324 40.66 25.20 14.40
N VAL A 325 39.74 24.93 15.33
CA VAL A 325 38.53 25.75 15.53
C VAL A 325 38.85 27.15 16.09
N ALA A 326 39.96 27.31 16.83
CA ALA A 326 40.34 28.61 17.39
C ALA A 326 40.76 29.58 16.30
N THR A 327 41.55 29.11 15.33
CA THR A 327 41.94 29.86 14.14
C THR A 327 40.71 30.24 13.31
N LEU A 328 39.80 29.29 13.07
CA LEU A 328 38.55 29.53 12.36
C LEU A 328 37.69 30.61 13.04
N LEU A 329 37.56 30.55 14.38
CA LEU A 329 36.83 31.56 15.15
C LEU A 329 37.46 32.95 15.01
N GLY A 330 38.78 33.06 15.09
CA GLY A 330 39.48 34.34 14.89
C GLY A 330 39.26 34.91 13.49
N TRP A 331 39.21 34.07 12.45
CA TRP A 331 38.86 34.51 11.09
C TRP A 331 37.40 34.94 10.97
N ILE A 332 36.48 34.22 11.60
CA ILE A 332 35.06 34.59 11.64
C ILE A 332 34.88 35.96 12.30
N GLU A 333 35.49 36.18 13.47
CA GLU A 333 35.42 37.47 14.19
C GLU A 333 36.00 38.63 13.39
N ALA A 334 37.04 38.39 12.58
CA ALA A 334 37.71 39.42 11.80
C ALA A 334 37.05 39.70 10.44
N GLN A 335 36.42 38.70 9.81
CA GLN A 335 36.05 38.77 8.39
C GLN A 335 34.55 38.61 8.12
N VAL A 336 33.77 38.02 9.03
CA VAL A 336 32.32 37.88 8.81
C VAL A 336 31.63 39.22 9.13
N PRO A 337 30.93 39.85 8.16
CA PRO A 337 30.27 41.12 8.40
C PRO A 337 29.03 40.97 9.32
N PRO A 338 28.58 42.06 9.96
CA PRO A 338 27.29 42.10 10.65
C PRO A 338 26.15 41.60 9.77
N ARG A 339 25.12 41.00 10.38
CA ARG A 339 23.96 40.50 9.67
C ARG A 339 23.13 41.63 9.08
N LEU A 340 22.50 41.35 7.94
CA LEU A 340 21.47 42.20 7.38
C LEU A 340 20.22 42.18 8.28
N PRO A 341 19.43 43.26 8.31
CA PRO A 341 18.14 43.26 9.01
C PRO A 341 17.17 42.29 8.33
N VAL A 342 16.43 41.53 9.14
CA VAL A 342 15.44 40.55 8.67
C VAL A 342 14.07 40.94 9.22
N THR A 343 13.06 40.98 8.36
CA THR A 343 11.66 41.08 8.79
C THR A 343 11.00 39.73 8.62
N LEU A 344 10.59 39.11 9.72
CA LEU A 344 9.86 37.84 9.70
C LEU A 344 8.35 38.10 9.54
N PRO A 345 7.60 37.19 8.88
CA PRO A 345 6.14 37.31 8.79
C PRO A 345 5.50 37.33 10.18
N GLU A 346 4.55 38.24 10.42
CA GLU A 346 3.82 38.31 11.69
C GLU A 346 3.12 36.99 11.99
N THR A 347 3.38 36.46 13.18
CA THR A 347 2.69 35.27 13.69
C THR A 347 1.56 35.75 14.58
N THR A 348 0.30 35.68 14.12
CA THR A 348 -0.86 35.86 15.01
C THR A 348 -0.80 34.77 16.08
N ALA A 349 -0.42 35.15 17.29
CA ALA A 349 -0.39 34.25 18.43
C ALA A 349 -1.82 33.78 18.75
N SER A 350 -2.14 32.53 18.40
CA SER A 350 -3.26 31.84 19.03
C SER A 350 -2.92 31.72 20.51
N ARG A 351 -3.73 32.39 21.34
CA ARG A 351 -3.65 32.31 22.80
C ARG A 351 -3.70 30.84 23.24
N SER A 352 -2.83 30.53 24.18
CA SER A 352 -2.84 29.35 25.06
C SER A 352 -4.25 28.81 25.30
N ALA A 353 -4.50 27.59 24.83
CA ALA A 353 -5.55 26.73 25.36
C ALA A 353 -4.91 25.79 26.38
N ALA A 354 -5.61 25.63 27.50
CA ALA A 354 -5.12 25.14 28.78
C ALA A 354 -4.48 23.74 28.77
N THR A 355 -3.70 23.52 29.82
CA THR A 355 -3.18 22.23 30.30
C THR A 355 -4.22 21.10 30.26
N PRO A 356 -3.87 19.88 29.81
CA PRO A 356 -4.74 18.73 30.01
C PRO A 356 -4.67 18.32 31.47
N ARG A 357 -5.73 18.65 32.22
CA ARG A 357 -6.03 17.99 33.50
C ARG A 357 -6.50 16.58 33.20
N SER A 358 -6.02 15.65 34.01
CA SER A 358 -6.47 14.26 34.05
C SER A 358 -7.99 14.18 34.28
N VAL A 359 -8.67 13.36 33.49
CA VAL A 359 -9.97 12.79 33.84
C VAL A 359 -9.88 11.28 33.69
N ARG A 360 -9.46 10.65 34.78
CA ARG A 360 -9.92 9.32 35.16
C ARG A 360 -11.43 9.46 35.41
N GLY A 361 -12.26 8.68 34.73
CA GLY A 361 -13.63 8.44 35.19
C GLY A 361 -14.70 8.48 34.11
N TYR A 362 -15.25 7.29 33.85
CA TYR A 362 -16.62 7.02 33.40
C TYR A 362 -16.97 7.35 31.95
N LEU A 363 -16.87 6.33 31.10
CA LEU A 363 -18.05 5.73 30.46
C LEU A 363 -17.84 4.22 30.27
N ALA A 364 -17.82 3.50 31.40
CA ALA A 364 -18.47 2.20 31.43
C ALA A 364 -19.98 2.47 31.46
N ARG A 365 -20.63 2.34 30.30
CA ARG A 365 -22.07 2.10 30.22
C ARG A 365 -22.31 0.95 29.30
N SER A 366 -22.51 -0.19 29.94
CA SER A 366 -23.48 -1.21 29.59
C SER A 366 -23.68 -1.44 28.09
N ALA A 367 -22.93 -2.41 27.57
CA ALA A 367 -23.53 -3.32 26.62
C ALA A 367 -24.81 -3.87 27.28
N SER A 368 -25.97 -3.32 26.92
CA SER A 368 -27.22 -3.99 27.20
C SER A 368 -27.14 -5.30 26.45
N SER A 369 -27.10 -6.41 27.18
CA SER A 369 -27.38 -7.74 26.67
C SER A 369 -28.73 -7.68 25.94
N ARG A 370 -28.70 -7.47 24.62
CA ARG A 370 -29.77 -7.96 23.77
C ARG A 370 -29.83 -9.46 24.00
N PRO A 371 -31.01 -10.08 24.16
CA PRO A 371 -31.12 -11.52 24.12
C PRO A 371 -30.41 -11.96 22.84
N ALA A 372 -29.58 -13.01 22.92
CA ALA A 372 -29.15 -13.72 21.74
C ALA A 372 -30.43 -13.98 20.92
N ALA A 373 -30.57 -13.32 19.78
CA ALA A 373 -31.59 -13.70 18.82
C ALA A 373 -31.36 -15.19 18.61
N ALA A 374 -32.38 -16.00 18.86
CA ALA A 374 -32.34 -17.43 18.60
C ALA A 374 -31.71 -17.62 17.22
N VAL A 375 -30.71 -18.50 17.13
CA VAL A 375 -30.22 -19.01 15.85
C VAL A 375 -31.48 -19.32 15.05
N ALA A 376 -31.74 -18.55 13.98
CA ALA A 376 -32.89 -18.80 13.15
C ALA A 376 -32.77 -20.25 12.70
N ALA A 377 -33.70 -21.10 13.14
CA ALA A 377 -33.68 -22.50 12.75
C ALA A 377 -33.67 -22.54 11.22
N ASP A 378 -32.81 -23.39 10.65
CA ASP A 378 -32.81 -23.58 9.20
C ASP A 378 -34.24 -23.90 8.73
N PRO A 379 -34.64 -23.42 7.54
CA PRO A 379 -35.91 -23.82 6.97
C PRO A 379 -35.95 -25.34 6.79
N GLU A 380 -37.14 -25.92 6.96
CA GLU A 380 -37.34 -27.34 6.68
C GLU A 380 -37.11 -27.60 5.18
N GLY A 381 -36.18 -28.52 4.89
CA GLY A 381 -35.85 -28.92 3.53
C GLY A 381 -36.74 -30.06 3.05
N ILE A 382 -37.40 -29.87 1.90
CA ILE A 382 -38.20 -30.90 1.23
C ILE A 382 -37.60 -31.21 -0.15
N GLU A 383 -37.78 -32.44 -0.64
CA GLU A 383 -37.34 -32.77 -1.99
C GLU A 383 -38.20 -32.05 -3.04
N LEU A 384 -37.54 -31.38 -3.98
CA LEU A 384 -38.19 -30.69 -5.08
C LEU A 384 -38.83 -31.71 -6.05
N ALA A 385 -40.16 -31.64 -6.17
CA ALA A 385 -40.90 -32.42 -7.13
C ALA A 385 -40.81 -31.79 -8.55
N TYR A 386 -40.52 -32.62 -9.54
CA TYR A 386 -40.54 -32.29 -10.96
C TYR A 386 -40.78 -33.56 -11.79
N GLU A 387 -41.31 -33.38 -12.98
CA GLU A 387 -41.57 -34.43 -13.98
C GLU A 387 -40.55 -34.35 -15.10
N THR A 388 -40.14 -35.50 -15.65
CA THR A 388 -39.29 -35.55 -16.84
C THR A 388 -40.15 -35.57 -18.09
N VAL A 389 -39.69 -34.92 -19.16
CA VAL A 389 -40.42 -34.78 -20.43
C VAL A 389 -39.57 -35.28 -21.57
N ASP A 390 -40.19 -35.95 -22.54
CA ASP A 390 -39.58 -36.26 -23.81
C ASP A 390 -39.54 -35.01 -24.68
N TRP A 391 -38.33 -34.50 -24.90
CA TRP A 391 -38.12 -33.40 -25.83
C TRP A 391 -38.15 -33.92 -27.28
N THR A 392 -38.94 -33.26 -28.12
CA THR A 392 -38.92 -33.44 -29.56
C THR A 392 -38.52 -32.10 -30.19
N ALA A 393 -37.53 -32.12 -31.09
CA ALA A 393 -37.20 -30.95 -31.88
C ALA A 393 -38.45 -30.52 -32.66
N ALA A 394 -38.77 -29.22 -32.67
CA ALA A 394 -39.93 -28.72 -33.39
C ALA A 394 -39.85 -29.13 -34.88
N GLU A 395 -40.92 -29.75 -35.41
CA GLU A 395 -41.02 -30.10 -36.83
C GLU A 395 -40.89 -28.82 -37.67
N GLY A 396 -39.81 -28.72 -38.45
CA GLY A 396 -39.52 -27.55 -39.27
C GLY A 396 -38.44 -26.61 -38.73
N ALA A 397 -37.64 -27.03 -37.74
CA ALA A 397 -36.38 -26.38 -37.37
C ALA A 397 -35.35 -26.44 -38.52
N HIS A 398 -35.62 -25.74 -39.62
CA HIS A 398 -34.55 -25.06 -40.33
C HIS A 398 -33.80 -24.26 -39.27
N LEU A 399 -32.46 -24.35 -39.26
CA LEU A 399 -31.63 -23.34 -38.62
C LEU A 399 -32.20 -21.99 -39.09
N THR A 400 -32.93 -21.31 -38.22
CA THR A 400 -33.34 -19.95 -38.47
C THR A 400 -32.03 -19.16 -38.65
N ASP A 401 -32.01 -18.12 -39.47
CA ASP A 401 -30.84 -17.21 -39.54
C ASP A 401 -30.62 -16.47 -38.19
N ALA A 402 -31.39 -16.80 -37.14
CA ALA A 402 -31.30 -16.22 -35.81
C ALA A 402 -30.17 -16.88 -35.00
N ILE A 403 -29.27 -16.03 -34.48
CA ILE A 403 -28.12 -16.44 -33.66
C ILE A 403 -28.58 -16.98 -32.28
N TYR A 404 -29.75 -16.55 -31.82
CA TYR A 404 -30.31 -16.88 -30.51
C TYR A 404 -31.76 -17.36 -30.62
N GLU A 405 -32.11 -18.35 -29.79
CA GLU A 405 -33.43 -18.97 -29.66
C GLU A 405 -33.99 -18.74 -28.25
N GLU A 406 -35.32 -18.61 -28.12
CA GLU A 406 -35.98 -18.45 -26.82
C GLU A 406 -35.73 -19.67 -25.92
N TYR A 407 -35.45 -19.42 -24.63
CA TYR A 407 -35.18 -20.46 -23.67
C TYR A 407 -36.45 -20.94 -22.97
N GLY A 408 -36.62 -22.26 -22.91
CA GLY A 408 -37.56 -22.94 -22.02
C GLY A 408 -37.01 -24.28 -21.57
N LEU A 409 -37.52 -24.80 -20.45
CA LEU A 409 -37.12 -26.11 -19.93
C LEU A 409 -37.45 -27.20 -20.97
N GLN A 410 -36.45 -28.01 -21.35
CA GLN A 410 -36.62 -29.01 -22.42
C GLN A 410 -36.91 -30.42 -21.88
N SER A 411 -36.23 -30.82 -20.80
CA SER A 411 -36.26 -32.21 -20.31
C SER A 411 -37.04 -32.39 -19.00
N ILE A 412 -37.44 -31.28 -18.37
CA ILE A 412 -38.16 -31.28 -17.10
C ILE A 412 -39.33 -30.29 -17.09
N ARG A 413 -40.29 -30.53 -16.19
CA ARG A 413 -41.37 -29.59 -15.83
C ARG A 413 -41.45 -29.53 -14.31
N ILE A 414 -41.45 -28.32 -13.77
CA ILE A 414 -41.50 -28.08 -12.32
C ILE A 414 -42.88 -27.50 -11.99
N PRO A 415 -43.82 -28.30 -11.46
CA PRO A 415 -45.16 -27.80 -11.13
C PRO A 415 -45.09 -26.63 -10.14
N GLY A 416 -45.77 -25.52 -10.46
CA GLY A 416 -45.83 -24.33 -9.61
C GLY A 416 -44.61 -23.41 -9.68
N SER A 417 -43.60 -23.70 -10.49
CA SER A 417 -42.49 -22.77 -10.74
C SER A 417 -42.93 -21.59 -11.61
N THR A 418 -42.31 -20.43 -11.41
CA THR A 418 -42.48 -19.26 -12.28
C THR A 418 -41.35 -19.15 -13.30
N ALA A 419 -41.67 -18.70 -14.51
CA ALA A 419 -40.67 -18.34 -15.51
C ALA A 419 -39.73 -17.25 -15.00
N HIS A 420 -38.52 -17.17 -15.55
CA HIS A 420 -37.58 -16.10 -15.24
C HIS A 420 -38.20 -14.71 -15.54
N PRO A 421 -38.03 -13.68 -14.66
CA PRO A 421 -38.69 -12.38 -14.82
C PRO A 421 -38.40 -11.67 -16.14
N THR A 422 -37.20 -11.88 -16.68
CA THR A 422 -36.80 -11.43 -18.02
C THR A 422 -36.70 -12.63 -18.95
N LYS A 423 -37.19 -12.51 -20.18
CA LYS A 423 -37.07 -13.57 -21.19
C LYS A 423 -35.61 -13.98 -21.36
N LEU A 424 -35.36 -15.27 -21.32
CA LEU A 424 -34.04 -15.85 -21.53
C LEU A 424 -33.93 -16.39 -22.95
N VAL A 425 -32.72 -16.31 -23.51
CA VAL A 425 -32.35 -16.89 -24.81
C VAL A 425 -31.09 -17.74 -24.68
N GLN A 426 -30.88 -18.63 -25.63
CA GLN A 426 -29.70 -19.48 -25.76
C GLN A 426 -29.24 -19.50 -27.21
N SER A 427 -28.02 -19.93 -27.50
CA SER A 427 -27.58 -20.08 -28.90
C SER A 427 -28.36 -21.17 -29.62
N ALA A 428 -28.50 -21.06 -30.95
CA ALA A 428 -29.16 -22.09 -31.76
C ALA A 428 -28.51 -23.49 -31.58
N ALA A 429 -27.17 -23.54 -31.49
CA ALA A 429 -26.43 -24.78 -31.22
C ALA A 429 -26.85 -25.42 -29.88
N MET A 430 -26.98 -24.61 -28.83
CA MET A 430 -27.42 -25.05 -27.51
C MET A 430 -28.90 -25.48 -27.53
N ALA A 431 -29.77 -24.79 -28.30
CA ALA A 431 -31.18 -25.15 -28.43
C ALA A 431 -31.41 -26.49 -29.15
N SER A 432 -30.48 -26.90 -30.02
CA SER A 432 -30.60 -28.10 -30.85
C SER A 432 -30.52 -29.44 -30.10
N ILE A 433 -30.11 -29.42 -28.83
CA ILE A 433 -29.99 -30.63 -27.99
C ILE A 433 -30.64 -30.39 -26.62
N ALA A 434 -31.41 -31.37 -26.15
CA ALA A 434 -31.94 -31.34 -24.79
C ALA A 434 -30.90 -31.87 -23.79
N PRO A 435 -30.82 -31.30 -22.56
CA PRO A 435 -30.04 -31.90 -21.49
C PRO A 435 -30.63 -33.27 -21.08
N PRO A 436 -29.88 -34.15 -20.41
CA PRO A 436 -30.36 -35.51 -20.08
C PRO A 436 -31.50 -35.44 -19.07
N LYS A 437 -32.31 -36.49 -18.94
CA LYS A 437 -33.37 -36.54 -17.92
C LYS A 437 -32.74 -36.78 -16.53
N PRO A 438 -32.78 -35.82 -15.59
CA PRO A 438 -32.12 -35.97 -14.30
C PRO A 438 -32.94 -36.84 -13.36
N ALA A 439 -32.26 -37.59 -12.49
CA ALA A 439 -32.86 -38.35 -11.39
C ALA A 439 -32.74 -37.63 -10.04
N TYR A 440 -31.78 -36.72 -9.90
CA TYR A 440 -31.48 -35.99 -8.68
C TYR A 440 -32.59 -35.00 -8.31
N ARG A 441 -33.12 -35.15 -7.08
CA ARG A 441 -34.08 -34.21 -6.51
C ARG A 441 -33.39 -33.36 -5.44
N PRO A 442 -33.21 -32.04 -5.63
CA PRO A 442 -32.60 -31.20 -4.61
C PRO A 442 -33.52 -31.06 -3.38
N THR A 443 -32.93 -30.93 -2.20
CA THR A 443 -33.62 -30.67 -0.94
C THR A 443 -33.62 -29.17 -0.67
N LEU A 444 -34.76 -28.51 -0.83
CA LEU A 444 -34.90 -27.05 -0.78
C LEU A 444 -36.08 -26.64 0.11
N PRO A 445 -36.15 -25.38 0.58
CA PRO A 445 -37.30 -24.90 1.36
C PRO A 445 -38.60 -24.94 0.55
N ALA A 446 -39.73 -25.15 1.21
CA ALA A 446 -41.04 -25.24 0.53
C ALA A 446 -41.41 -23.98 -0.28
N ASN A 447 -40.93 -22.81 0.13
CA ASN A 447 -41.17 -21.54 -0.57
C ASN A 447 -40.19 -21.26 -1.72
N ILE A 448 -39.28 -22.19 -2.06
CA ILE A 448 -38.24 -21.95 -3.07
C ILE A 448 -38.81 -21.63 -4.46
N LEU A 449 -40.00 -22.15 -4.79
CA LEU A 449 -40.70 -21.89 -6.06
C LEU A 449 -41.10 -20.42 -6.24
N GLY A 450 -41.17 -19.64 -5.16
CA GLY A 450 -41.39 -18.20 -5.20
C GLY A 450 -40.10 -17.37 -5.13
N LEU A 451 -38.95 -18.00 -4.96
CA LEU A 451 -37.65 -17.35 -4.76
C LEU A 451 -36.69 -17.56 -5.93
N LEU A 452 -36.78 -18.72 -6.60
CA LEU A 452 -36.00 -19.06 -7.79
C LEU A 452 -36.93 -19.32 -8.97
N SER A 453 -36.54 -18.87 -10.15
CA SER A 453 -37.26 -19.20 -11.38
C SER A 453 -37.05 -20.66 -11.79
N ASP A 454 -37.89 -21.16 -12.68
CA ASP A 454 -37.77 -22.49 -13.30
C ASP A 454 -36.35 -22.75 -13.87
N ALA A 455 -35.79 -21.79 -14.59
CA ALA A 455 -34.46 -21.84 -15.17
C ALA A 455 -33.36 -21.92 -14.09
N GLN A 456 -33.54 -21.20 -12.97
CA GLN A 456 -32.58 -21.23 -11.86
C GLN A 456 -32.66 -22.54 -11.08
N LEU A 457 -33.87 -23.09 -10.90
CA LEU A 457 -34.10 -24.40 -10.28
C LEU A 457 -33.51 -25.54 -11.12
N GLU A 458 -33.66 -25.47 -12.45
CA GLU A 458 -33.04 -26.41 -13.40
C GLU A 458 -31.51 -26.48 -13.22
N THR A 459 -30.86 -25.34 -12.97
CA THR A 459 -29.43 -25.31 -12.65
C THR A 459 -29.10 -26.07 -11.36
N VAL A 460 -29.90 -25.91 -10.30
CA VAL A 460 -29.69 -26.63 -9.04
C VAL A 460 -29.88 -28.13 -9.23
N ILE A 461 -30.88 -28.55 -10.02
CA ILE A 461 -31.13 -29.95 -10.36
C ILE A 461 -29.94 -30.56 -11.10
N TYR A 462 -29.48 -29.95 -12.19
CA TYR A 462 -28.37 -30.50 -12.99
C TYR A 462 -27.01 -30.41 -12.30
N ALA A 463 -26.76 -29.38 -11.48
CA ALA A 463 -25.57 -29.34 -10.65
C ALA A 463 -25.56 -30.52 -9.67
N GLY A 464 -26.70 -30.79 -9.02
CA GLY A 464 -26.85 -31.94 -8.13
C GLY A 464 -26.73 -33.29 -8.83
N GLU A 465 -27.28 -33.43 -10.04
CA GLU A 465 -27.12 -34.61 -10.90
C GLU A 465 -25.64 -34.85 -11.21
N ALA A 466 -24.92 -33.83 -11.70
CA ALA A 466 -23.49 -33.93 -12.00
C ALA A 466 -22.68 -34.29 -10.75
N HIS A 467 -23.02 -33.70 -9.59
CA HIS A 467 -22.37 -33.98 -8.31
C HIS A 467 -22.66 -35.39 -7.77
N GLY A 468 -23.65 -36.10 -8.31
CA GLY A 468 -23.94 -37.50 -8.00
C GLY A 468 -22.89 -38.47 -8.53
N GLU A 469 -22.10 -38.06 -9.53
CA GLU A 469 -21.15 -38.92 -10.23
C GLU A 469 -19.68 -38.53 -9.98
N TYR A 470 -18.79 -39.42 -10.39
CA TYR A 470 -17.34 -39.23 -10.36
C TYR A 470 -16.80 -39.37 -11.78
N LEU A 471 -15.72 -38.65 -12.08
CA LEU A 471 -15.01 -38.81 -13.35
C LEU A 471 -14.58 -40.27 -13.57
N ALA A 472 -14.61 -40.70 -14.83
CA ALA A 472 -14.07 -41.99 -15.25
C ALA A 472 -12.53 -41.94 -15.17
N GLY A 473 -11.95 -42.78 -14.31
CA GLY A 473 -10.50 -42.83 -14.05
C GLY A 473 -10.14 -42.82 -12.57
N SER A 474 -8.84 -42.90 -12.30
CA SER A 474 -8.25 -42.80 -10.96
C SER A 474 -6.91 -42.10 -11.05
N TRP A 475 -6.56 -41.31 -10.04
CA TRP A 475 -5.37 -40.48 -10.04
C TRP A 475 -4.64 -40.54 -8.70
N THR A 476 -3.34 -40.31 -8.69
CA THR A 476 -2.58 -39.93 -7.49
C THR A 476 -2.34 -38.43 -7.51
N VAL A 477 -2.36 -37.82 -6.32
CA VAL A 477 -2.08 -36.39 -6.12
C VAL A 477 -0.83 -36.27 -5.28
N ASP A 478 0.08 -35.39 -5.70
CA ASP A 478 1.32 -35.13 -4.95
C ASP A 478 1.06 -34.31 -3.67
N GLU A 479 2.04 -34.25 -2.76
CA GLU A 479 1.88 -33.58 -1.46
C GLU A 479 1.69 -32.06 -1.58
N THR A 480 2.10 -31.47 -2.71
CA THR A 480 1.95 -30.03 -2.97
C THR A 480 0.62 -29.67 -3.63
N PHE A 481 -0.14 -30.68 -4.07
CA PHE A 481 -1.34 -30.55 -4.89
C PHE A 481 -1.11 -29.87 -6.25
N ASP A 482 0.12 -29.76 -6.73
CA ASP A 482 0.44 -29.18 -8.04
C ASP A 482 0.32 -30.20 -9.18
N VAL A 483 0.49 -31.49 -8.88
CA VAL A 483 0.62 -32.55 -9.90
C VAL A 483 -0.37 -33.68 -9.63
N ILE A 484 -1.15 -34.02 -10.66
CA ILE A 484 -1.99 -35.22 -10.71
C ILE A 484 -1.42 -36.19 -11.76
N GLN A 485 -1.45 -37.48 -11.46
CA GLN A 485 -1.01 -38.53 -12.38
C GLN A 485 -2.07 -39.62 -12.46
N ALA A 486 -2.37 -40.11 -13.66
CA ALA A 486 -3.25 -41.25 -13.82
C ALA A 486 -2.67 -42.46 -13.08
N ALA A 487 -3.52 -43.19 -12.37
CA ALA A 487 -3.14 -44.32 -11.55
C ALA A 487 -4.15 -45.47 -11.71
N PRO A 488 -3.70 -46.74 -11.62
CA PRO A 488 -4.60 -47.87 -11.47
C PRO A 488 -5.55 -47.68 -10.27
N ALA A 489 -6.79 -48.16 -10.38
CA ALA A 489 -7.81 -47.98 -9.34
C ALA A 489 -7.42 -48.62 -7.99
N ASP A 490 -6.55 -49.62 -8.00
CA ASP A 490 -6.01 -50.31 -6.84
C ASP A 490 -4.71 -49.70 -6.29
N ALA A 491 -4.20 -48.63 -6.90
CA ALA A 491 -2.97 -47.98 -6.45
C ALA A 491 -3.13 -47.34 -5.06
N LYS A 492 -2.08 -47.42 -4.25
CA LYS A 492 -2.05 -46.82 -2.90
C LYS A 492 -2.16 -45.29 -3.01
N ARG A 493 -3.18 -44.70 -2.36
CA ARG A 493 -3.56 -43.27 -2.46
C ARG A 493 -4.20 -42.87 -3.79
N ALA A 494 -4.75 -43.81 -4.56
CA ALA A 494 -5.61 -43.47 -5.69
C ALA A 494 -6.86 -42.74 -5.21
N VAL A 495 -7.21 -41.64 -5.89
CA VAL A 495 -8.43 -40.86 -5.67
C VAL A 495 -9.24 -40.80 -6.95
N ARG A 496 -10.55 -40.66 -6.79
CA ARG A 496 -11.47 -40.30 -7.88
C ARG A 496 -11.97 -38.89 -7.65
N PHE A 497 -12.03 -38.12 -8.71
CA PHE A 497 -12.55 -36.76 -8.65
C PHE A 497 -14.06 -36.76 -8.88
N ARG A 498 -14.83 -36.21 -7.94
CA ARG A 498 -16.25 -35.91 -8.16
C ARG A 498 -16.41 -35.03 -9.39
N ARG A 499 -17.42 -35.33 -10.22
CA ARG A 499 -17.72 -34.54 -11.42
C ARG A 499 -18.28 -33.18 -11.01
N GLY A 500 -17.90 -32.15 -11.77
CA GLY A 500 -18.31 -30.76 -11.55
C GLY A 500 -19.37 -30.30 -12.54
N PHE A 501 -19.87 -29.08 -12.33
CA PHE A 501 -20.86 -28.44 -13.18
C PHE A 501 -20.41 -27.04 -13.62
N MET A 502 -20.71 -26.66 -14.87
CA MET A 502 -20.39 -25.35 -15.43
C MET A 502 -21.67 -24.52 -15.65
N LEU A 503 -21.75 -23.40 -14.95
CA LEU A 503 -22.80 -22.39 -15.10
C LEU A 503 -22.29 -21.24 -15.99
N GLY A 504 -22.66 -21.28 -17.26
CA GLY A 504 -22.32 -20.31 -18.30
C GLY A 504 -23.35 -19.22 -18.54
N ASP A 505 -24.31 -19.04 -17.63
CA ASP A 505 -25.37 -18.05 -17.80
C ASP A 505 -24.81 -16.61 -17.89
N GLY A 506 -25.41 -15.80 -18.77
CA GLY A 506 -25.13 -14.38 -18.94
C GLY A 506 -25.45 -13.54 -17.70
N THR A 507 -25.06 -12.28 -17.73
CA THR A 507 -25.44 -11.32 -16.68
C THR A 507 -26.96 -11.16 -16.64
N GLY A 508 -27.54 -11.11 -15.44
CA GLY A 508 -28.99 -10.93 -15.25
C GLY A 508 -29.82 -12.22 -15.16
N ALA A 509 -29.28 -13.38 -15.53
CA ALA A 509 -29.96 -14.68 -15.36
C ALA A 509 -29.98 -15.19 -13.89
N GLY A 510 -29.23 -14.53 -13.00
CA GLY A 510 -29.23 -14.81 -11.56
C GLY A 510 -28.20 -15.83 -11.07
N LYS A 511 -26.99 -15.85 -11.66
CA LYS A 511 -25.87 -16.73 -11.26
C LYS A 511 -25.64 -16.84 -9.77
N GLY A 512 -25.59 -15.72 -9.05
CA GLY A 512 -25.40 -15.72 -7.60
C GLY A 512 -26.52 -16.44 -6.84
N ARG A 513 -27.78 -16.28 -7.26
CA ARG A 513 -28.93 -17.03 -6.71
C ARG A 513 -28.85 -18.52 -7.03
N GLN A 514 -28.39 -18.88 -8.22
CA GLN A 514 -28.18 -20.29 -8.60
C GLN A 514 -27.07 -20.92 -7.76
N SER A 515 -25.92 -20.25 -7.60
CA SER A 515 -24.83 -20.68 -6.72
C SER A 515 -25.28 -20.84 -5.27
N ALA A 516 -26.03 -19.87 -4.75
CA ALA A 516 -26.62 -19.95 -3.41
C ALA A 516 -27.61 -21.13 -3.31
N GLY A 517 -28.39 -21.42 -4.35
CA GLY A 517 -29.30 -22.56 -4.41
C GLY A 517 -28.58 -23.91 -4.37
N VAL A 518 -27.45 -24.06 -5.08
CA VAL A 518 -26.60 -25.26 -5.00
C VAL A 518 -26.02 -25.44 -3.60
N ILE A 519 -25.55 -24.36 -2.97
CA ILE A 519 -25.07 -24.40 -1.59
C ILE A 519 -26.21 -24.79 -0.65
N LEU A 520 -27.40 -24.20 -0.82
CA LEU A 520 -28.57 -24.43 0.04
C LEU A 520 -29.05 -25.89 -0.01
N ASP A 521 -29.12 -26.49 -1.21
CA ASP A 521 -29.42 -27.92 -1.37
C ASP A 521 -28.48 -28.80 -0.52
N ASN A 522 -27.18 -28.52 -0.60
CA ASN A 522 -26.19 -29.26 0.16
C ASN A 522 -26.22 -28.94 1.66
N TRP A 523 -26.52 -27.69 2.02
CA TRP A 523 -26.67 -27.23 3.41
C TRP A 523 -27.80 -27.97 4.12
N LEU A 524 -28.98 -28.07 3.50
CA LEU A 524 -30.14 -28.78 4.04
C LEU A 524 -29.95 -30.31 4.05
N ARG A 525 -28.98 -30.83 3.29
CA ARG A 525 -28.52 -32.23 3.34
C ARG A 525 -27.41 -32.49 4.36
N GLY A 526 -27.14 -31.52 5.23
CA GLY A 526 -26.17 -31.65 6.33
C GLY A 526 -24.74 -31.27 5.99
N ARG A 527 -24.44 -30.85 4.75
CA ARG A 527 -23.11 -30.34 4.37
C ARG A 527 -22.99 -28.88 4.75
N ARG A 528 -22.64 -28.65 6.03
CA ARG A 528 -22.66 -27.32 6.68
C ARG A 528 -21.44 -26.42 6.39
N LYS A 529 -20.52 -26.84 5.52
CA LYS A 529 -19.36 -26.05 5.10
C LYS A 529 -19.36 -25.91 3.58
N ALA A 530 -19.14 -24.69 3.10
CA ALA A 530 -18.95 -24.41 1.67
C ALA A 530 -17.89 -23.32 1.47
N VAL A 531 -17.34 -23.23 0.27
CA VAL A 531 -16.41 -22.16 -0.12
C VAL A 531 -16.97 -21.40 -1.32
N TRP A 532 -16.96 -20.07 -1.25
CA TRP A 532 -17.32 -19.19 -2.35
C TRP A 532 -16.12 -18.32 -2.70
N ILE A 533 -15.55 -18.54 -3.89
CA ILE A 533 -14.37 -17.82 -4.38
C ILE A 533 -14.83 -16.88 -5.47
N SER A 534 -14.52 -15.58 -5.36
CA SER A 534 -14.90 -14.58 -6.37
C SER A 534 -13.74 -13.65 -6.73
N LYS A 535 -13.98 -12.68 -7.62
CA LYS A 535 -12.97 -11.77 -8.16
C LYS A 535 -12.51 -10.68 -7.17
N SER A 536 -13.40 -10.22 -6.30
CA SER A 536 -13.23 -9.05 -5.45
C SER A 536 -13.88 -9.24 -4.08
N ASP A 537 -13.27 -8.67 -3.03
CA ASP A 537 -13.82 -8.75 -1.68
C ASP A 537 -15.16 -7.99 -1.56
N LYS A 538 -15.42 -7.00 -2.45
CA LYS A 538 -16.70 -6.28 -2.50
C LYS A 538 -17.88 -7.20 -2.86
N LEU A 539 -17.64 -8.28 -3.62
CA LEU A 539 -18.68 -9.22 -4.06
C LEU A 539 -19.22 -10.12 -2.93
N ILE A 540 -18.68 -10.02 -1.72
CA ILE A 540 -19.28 -10.67 -0.56
C ILE A 540 -20.70 -10.14 -0.29
N GLU A 541 -20.96 -8.86 -0.60
CA GLU A 541 -22.29 -8.27 -0.42
C GLU A 541 -23.32 -8.90 -1.36
N ASP A 542 -22.92 -9.18 -2.60
CA ASP A 542 -23.74 -9.92 -3.57
C ASP A 542 -23.99 -11.35 -3.11
N ALA A 543 -22.94 -12.09 -2.70
CA ALA A 543 -23.08 -13.45 -2.19
C ALA A 543 -24.00 -13.50 -0.95
N GLN A 544 -23.88 -12.54 -0.04
CA GLN A 544 -24.72 -12.37 1.13
C GLN A 544 -26.18 -12.03 0.78
N ARG A 545 -26.39 -11.14 -0.20
CA ARG A 545 -27.72 -10.81 -0.71
C ARG A 545 -28.37 -12.04 -1.33
N ASP A 546 -27.64 -12.78 -2.16
CA ASP A 546 -28.19 -13.94 -2.87
C ASP A 546 -28.45 -15.11 -1.91
N TRP A 547 -27.62 -15.30 -0.89
CA TRP A 547 -27.86 -16.25 0.21
C TRP A 547 -29.08 -15.89 1.05
N SER A 548 -29.21 -14.62 1.46
CA SER A 548 -30.36 -14.15 2.25
C SER A 548 -31.66 -14.08 1.45
N ALA A 549 -31.60 -13.88 0.14
CA ALA A 549 -32.75 -13.97 -0.75
C ALA A 549 -33.38 -15.38 -0.75
N LEU A 550 -32.63 -16.41 -0.37
CA LEU A 550 -33.13 -17.78 -0.18
C LEU A 550 -33.61 -18.06 1.25
N GLY A 551 -33.74 -17.03 2.09
CA GLY A 551 -34.24 -17.13 3.46
C GLY A 551 -33.18 -17.50 4.51
N MET A 552 -31.90 -17.48 4.15
CA MET A 552 -30.81 -17.87 5.04
C MET A 552 -30.14 -16.68 5.76
N GLU A 553 -29.53 -16.93 6.92
CA GLU A 553 -28.85 -15.88 7.69
C GLU A 553 -27.64 -15.33 6.93
N ARG A 554 -27.67 -14.02 6.68
CA ARG A 554 -26.66 -13.28 5.89
C ARG A 554 -25.25 -13.50 6.40
N LEU A 555 -25.06 -13.49 7.73
CA LEU A 555 -23.74 -13.55 8.35
C LEU A 555 -23.08 -14.94 8.30
N LEU A 556 -23.77 -15.98 7.82
CA LEU A 556 -23.15 -17.29 7.55
C LEU A 556 -22.15 -17.23 6.39
N VAL A 557 -22.28 -16.25 5.49
CA VAL A 557 -21.26 -15.96 4.47
C VAL A 557 -20.17 -15.08 5.11
N THR A 558 -19.06 -15.72 5.49
CA THR A 558 -17.98 -15.10 6.28
C THR A 558 -16.70 -14.93 5.46
N PRO A 559 -16.07 -13.74 5.44
CA PRO A 559 -14.84 -13.54 4.69
C PRO A 559 -13.64 -14.22 5.35
N LEU A 560 -12.78 -14.86 4.55
CA LEU A 560 -11.51 -15.47 4.98
C LEU A 560 -10.56 -14.46 5.63
N SER A 561 -10.64 -13.18 5.28
CA SER A 561 -9.80 -12.11 5.83
C SER A 561 -9.97 -11.91 7.35
N ARG A 562 -11.08 -12.38 7.95
CA ARG A 562 -11.26 -12.41 9.41
C ARG A 562 -10.33 -13.38 10.12
N PHE A 563 -9.76 -14.34 9.40
CA PHE A 563 -8.84 -15.32 9.94
C PHE A 563 -7.42 -14.97 9.48
N PRO A 564 -6.48 -14.69 10.41
CA PRO A 564 -5.08 -14.45 10.07
C PRO A 564 -4.51 -15.60 9.23
N GLN A 565 -3.66 -15.30 8.26
CA GLN A 565 -2.99 -16.32 7.46
C GLN A 565 -2.11 -17.20 8.38
N GLY A 566 -2.25 -18.52 8.25
CA GLY A 566 -1.56 -19.50 9.11
C GLY A 566 -2.24 -19.75 10.46
N GLY A 567 -3.27 -18.99 10.83
CA GLY A 567 -4.12 -19.29 11.99
C GLY A 567 -5.25 -20.27 11.62
N PRO A 568 -5.82 -21.02 12.59
CA PRO A 568 -6.96 -21.90 12.33
C PRO A 568 -8.22 -21.09 11.96
N ILE A 569 -9.00 -21.60 11.01
CA ILE A 569 -10.35 -21.09 10.74
C ILE A 569 -11.30 -21.75 11.74
N THR A 570 -11.86 -20.96 12.66
CA THR A 570 -12.66 -21.45 13.79
C THR A 570 -14.17 -21.52 13.52
N LEU A 571 -14.58 -21.52 12.24
CA LEU A 571 -15.98 -21.70 11.85
C LEU A 571 -16.37 -23.18 11.93
N SER A 572 -17.37 -23.51 12.75
CA SER A 572 -17.95 -24.86 12.77
C SER A 572 -18.77 -25.14 11.51
N GLU A 573 -19.52 -24.15 11.06
CA GLU A 573 -20.36 -24.15 9.87
C GLU A 573 -20.35 -22.76 9.22
N GLY A 574 -20.68 -22.71 7.93
CA GLY A 574 -20.78 -21.47 7.17
C GLY A 574 -20.27 -21.59 5.74
N VAL A 575 -20.44 -20.49 5.00
CA VAL A 575 -19.90 -20.31 3.66
C VAL A 575 -18.67 -19.40 3.77
N LEU A 576 -17.49 -19.96 3.55
CA LEU A 576 -16.25 -19.20 3.58
C LEU A 576 -16.08 -18.44 2.26
N PHE A 577 -16.17 -17.11 2.31
CA PHE A 577 -15.98 -16.25 1.16
C PHE A 577 -14.51 -15.82 1.04
N THR A 578 -13.93 -15.91 -0.16
CA THR A 578 -12.55 -15.47 -0.43
C THR A 578 -12.40 -15.02 -1.88
N THR A 579 -11.23 -14.48 -2.23
CA THR A 579 -10.91 -14.03 -3.58
C THR A 579 -9.77 -14.81 -4.21
N TYR A 580 -9.76 -14.88 -5.55
CA TYR A 580 -8.62 -15.46 -6.30
C TYR A 580 -7.29 -14.79 -5.95
N ALA A 581 -7.30 -13.48 -5.73
CA ALA A 581 -6.12 -12.72 -5.30
C ALA A 581 -5.60 -13.16 -3.93
N THR A 582 -6.51 -13.38 -2.97
CA THR A 582 -6.16 -13.89 -1.63
C THR A 582 -5.65 -15.33 -1.70
N LEU A 583 -6.30 -16.16 -2.52
CA LEU A 583 -5.97 -17.58 -2.69
C LEU A 583 -4.57 -17.81 -3.26
N ARG A 584 -4.08 -16.88 -4.10
CA ARG A 584 -2.73 -16.90 -4.73
C ARG A 584 -1.56 -16.87 -3.75
N SER A 585 -1.80 -16.56 -2.48
CA SER A 585 -0.73 -16.37 -1.48
C SER A 585 0.05 -17.68 -1.24
N ASP A 586 1.21 -17.81 -1.90
CA ASP A 586 2.13 -18.94 -1.75
C ASP A 586 2.78 -18.99 -0.35
N ASP A 587 3.29 -20.17 0.00
CA ASP A 587 4.07 -20.40 1.22
C ASP A 587 5.35 -19.54 1.21
N ARG A 588 5.52 -18.70 2.24
CA ARG A 588 6.72 -17.86 2.45
C ARG A 588 7.50 -18.33 3.68
N GLY A 589 7.83 -19.62 3.72
CA GLY A 589 8.71 -20.23 4.73
C GLY A 589 8.04 -20.43 6.10
N GLU A 590 7.63 -19.35 6.77
CA GLU A 590 7.03 -19.39 8.10
C GLU A 590 5.49 -19.37 8.11
N ARG A 591 4.83 -19.13 6.96
CA ARG A 591 3.37 -18.95 6.88
C ARG A 591 2.72 -19.88 5.85
N VAL A 592 1.83 -20.74 6.35
CA VAL A 592 1.00 -21.66 5.55
C VAL A 592 0.24 -20.92 4.44
N SER A 593 0.15 -21.52 3.25
CA SER A 593 -0.61 -20.97 2.11
C SER A 593 -2.11 -20.87 2.44
N ARG A 594 -2.81 -19.90 1.81
CA ARG A 594 -4.26 -19.75 2.02
C ARG A 594 -5.05 -20.98 1.55
N VAL A 595 -4.59 -21.66 0.50
CA VAL A 595 -5.18 -22.94 0.03
C VAL A 595 -5.09 -23.99 1.14
N ARG A 596 -3.91 -24.18 1.73
CA ARG A 596 -3.71 -25.19 2.77
C ARG A 596 -4.51 -24.89 4.03
N GLN A 597 -4.58 -23.62 4.44
CA GLN A 597 -5.44 -23.18 5.54
C GLN A 597 -6.92 -23.53 5.31
N ILE A 598 -7.43 -23.38 4.09
CA ILE A 598 -8.81 -23.76 3.73
C ILE A 598 -8.96 -25.28 3.78
N VAL A 599 -8.03 -26.03 3.18
CA VAL A 599 -8.07 -27.51 3.17
C VAL A 599 -8.03 -28.09 4.59
N GLU A 600 -7.20 -27.53 5.48
CA GLU A 600 -7.13 -27.94 6.89
C GLU A 600 -8.45 -27.69 7.65
N TRP A 601 -9.16 -26.61 7.32
CA TRP A 601 -10.47 -26.32 7.91
C TRP A 601 -11.59 -27.21 7.37
N LEU A 602 -11.56 -27.52 6.07
CA LEU A 602 -12.55 -28.36 5.42
C LEU A 602 -12.41 -29.83 5.79
N GLY A 603 -11.17 -30.32 5.92
CA GLY A 603 -10.86 -31.74 6.06
C GLY A 603 -10.66 -32.42 4.70
N SER A 604 -9.89 -33.51 4.68
CA SER A 604 -9.59 -34.27 3.45
C SER A 604 -10.80 -35.06 2.91
N ASP A 605 -11.79 -35.31 3.75
CA ASP A 605 -13.05 -36.00 3.47
C ASP A 605 -14.18 -35.04 3.08
N PHE A 606 -13.86 -33.75 2.90
CA PHE A 606 -14.84 -32.73 2.55
C PHE A 606 -15.55 -33.06 1.23
N ASP A 607 -16.88 -33.18 1.31
CA ASP A 607 -17.75 -33.40 0.17
C ASP A 607 -18.70 -32.20 -0.09
N GLY A 608 -18.52 -31.07 0.60
CA GLY A 608 -19.35 -29.88 0.40
C GLY A 608 -19.08 -29.13 -0.91
N VAL A 609 -19.71 -27.96 -1.05
CA VAL A 609 -19.71 -27.19 -2.31
C VAL A 609 -18.53 -26.21 -2.35
N ILE A 610 -17.89 -26.12 -3.52
CA ILE A 610 -16.93 -25.06 -3.86
C ILE A 610 -17.45 -24.33 -5.11
N ILE A 611 -17.81 -23.06 -4.93
CA ILE A 611 -18.20 -22.17 -6.01
C ILE A 611 -16.96 -21.39 -6.46
N PHE A 612 -16.57 -21.57 -7.72
CA PHE A 612 -15.63 -20.70 -8.41
C PHE A 612 -16.42 -19.67 -9.22
N ASP A 613 -16.78 -18.57 -8.56
CA ASP A 613 -17.48 -17.43 -9.13
C ASP A 613 -16.53 -16.52 -9.92
N GLU A 614 -16.94 -16.14 -11.14
CA GLU A 614 -16.06 -15.56 -12.15
C GLU A 614 -14.85 -16.45 -12.47
N SER A 615 -15.10 -17.76 -12.69
CA SER A 615 -14.07 -18.79 -12.87
C SER A 615 -13.06 -18.48 -13.97
N HIS A 616 -13.40 -17.63 -14.94
CA HIS A 616 -12.46 -17.14 -15.96
C HIS A 616 -11.24 -16.40 -15.37
N ALA A 617 -11.30 -15.94 -14.12
CA ALA A 617 -10.14 -15.41 -13.40
C ALA A 617 -9.02 -16.45 -13.20
N MET A 618 -9.33 -17.76 -13.31
CA MET A 618 -8.36 -18.85 -13.30
C MET A 618 -7.78 -19.16 -14.70
N GLN A 619 -8.04 -18.33 -15.71
CA GLN A 619 -7.43 -18.48 -17.03
C GLN A 619 -5.90 -18.64 -16.95
N ASN A 620 -5.33 -19.38 -17.90
CA ASN A 620 -3.91 -19.75 -17.92
C ASN A 620 -3.46 -20.59 -16.70
N ALA A 621 -4.35 -21.34 -16.05
CA ALA A 621 -4.03 -22.17 -14.87
C ALA A 621 -2.91 -23.19 -15.09
N GLY A 622 -2.71 -23.68 -16.32
CA GLY A 622 -1.64 -24.62 -16.64
C GLY A 622 -0.60 -24.08 -17.63
N GLY A 623 -0.50 -22.77 -17.82
CA GLY A 623 0.40 -22.15 -18.82
C GLY A 623 -0.05 -22.40 -20.27
N GLY A 624 0.69 -21.85 -21.25
CA GLY A 624 0.42 -21.98 -22.69
C GLY A 624 1.47 -21.31 -23.57
N ARG A 625 1.26 -21.28 -24.90
CA ARG A 625 2.06 -20.49 -25.86
C ARG A 625 1.26 -19.27 -26.29
N GLY A 626 1.78 -18.07 -26.09
CA GLY A 626 1.21 -16.83 -26.63
C GLY A 626 1.99 -16.32 -27.85
N GLU A 627 1.48 -15.26 -28.49
CA GLU A 627 2.13 -14.60 -29.64
C GLU A 627 3.57 -14.11 -29.36
N ARG A 628 3.95 -13.99 -28.08
CA ARG A 628 5.28 -13.56 -27.62
C ARG A 628 6.11 -14.67 -26.96
N GLY A 629 5.71 -15.93 -27.07
CA GLY A 629 6.40 -17.10 -26.50
C GLY A 629 5.63 -17.80 -25.37
N ASP A 630 6.31 -18.68 -24.63
CA ASP A 630 5.72 -19.46 -23.54
C ASP A 630 5.19 -18.55 -22.40
N VAL A 631 3.93 -18.73 -22.04
CA VAL A 631 3.24 -18.02 -20.95
C VAL A 631 3.21 -18.91 -19.72
N ALA A 632 3.87 -18.45 -18.66
CA ALA A 632 3.86 -19.15 -17.37
C ALA A 632 2.43 -19.24 -16.78
N ALA A 633 2.16 -20.33 -16.07
CA ALA A 633 0.87 -20.55 -15.43
C ALA A 633 0.51 -19.42 -14.45
N SER A 634 -0.73 -18.91 -14.53
CA SER A 634 -1.25 -17.92 -13.60
C SER A 634 -1.23 -18.49 -12.18
N GLN A 635 -0.59 -17.80 -11.24
CA GLN A 635 -0.58 -18.25 -9.84
C GLN A 635 -2.01 -18.30 -9.25
N GLN A 636 -2.95 -17.48 -9.72
CA GLN A 636 -4.37 -17.58 -9.33
C GLN A 636 -4.99 -18.89 -9.82
N GLY A 637 -4.76 -19.23 -11.10
CA GLY A 637 -5.22 -20.48 -11.68
C GLY A 637 -4.59 -21.71 -11.01
N ARG A 638 -3.29 -21.66 -10.71
CA ARG A 638 -2.59 -22.71 -9.95
C ARG A 638 -3.19 -22.93 -8.56
N ALA A 639 -3.47 -21.85 -7.83
CA ALA A 639 -4.07 -21.95 -6.50
C ALA A 639 -5.49 -22.55 -6.55
N GLY A 640 -6.27 -22.20 -7.57
CA GLY A 640 -7.58 -22.82 -7.85
C GLY A 640 -7.48 -24.31 -8.14
N LEU A 641 -6.53 -24.73 -8.99
CA LEU A 641 -6.28 -26.15 -9.29
C LEU A 641 -5.82 -26.92 -8.04
N ARG A 642 -4.88 -26.38 -7.26
CA ARG A 642 -4.43 -27.00 -5.99
C ARG A 642 -5.61 -27.28 -5.05
N LEU A 643 -6.54 -26.34 -4.92
CA LEU A 643 -7.73 -26.54 -4.10
C LEU A 643 -8.62 -27.67 -4.63
N GLN A 644 -8.79 -27.76 -5.96
CA GLN A 644 -9.53 -28.86 -6.58
C GLN A 644 -8.82 -30.21 -6.38
N HIS A 645 -7.50 -30.27 -6.53
CA HIS A 645 -6.74 -31.51 -6.35
C HIS A 645 -6.74 -31.99 -4.89
N ALA A 646 -6.67 -31.05 -3.94
CA ALA A 646 -6.64 -31.34 -2.51
C ALA A 646 -7.96 -31.91 -1.96
N LEU A 647 -9.08 -31.68 -2.65
CA LEU A 647 -10.42 -32.04 -2.18
C LEU A 647 -11.16 -32.89 -3.22
N PRO A 648 -10.82 -34.19 -3.39
CA PRO A 648 -11.33 -35.02 -4.48
C PRO A 648 -12.85 -35.16 -4.50
N ASP A 649 -13.47 -35.23 -3.31
CA ASP A 649 -14.91 -35.40 -3.14
C ASP A 649 -15.72 -34.10 -3.17
N ALA A 650 -15.07 -32.94 -3.29
CA ALA A 650 -15.75 -31.65 -3.32
C ALA A 650 -16.68 -31.50 -4.53
N ARG A 651 -17.83 -30.88 -4.29
CA ARG A 651 -18.86 -30.53 -5.28
C ARG A 651 -18.51 -29.20 -5.94
N VAL A 652 -17.79 -29.28 -7.06
CA VAL A 652 -17.28 -28.08 -7.73
C VAL A 652 -18.31 -27.51 -8.71
N VAL A 653 -18.54 -26.20 -8.62
CA VAL A 653 -19.31 -25.44 -9.61
C VAL A 653 -18.45 -24.30 -10.14
N TYR A 654 -18.29 -24.25 -11.45
CA TYR A 654 -17.65 -23.14 -12.15
C TYR A 654 -18.72 -22.19 -12.64
N VAL A 655 -18.57 -20.90 -12.37
CA VAL A 655 -19.58 -19.90 -12.67
C VAL A 655 -18.92 -18.81 -13.49
N SER A 656 -19.21 -18.73 -14.79
CA SER A 656 -18.65 -17.72 -15.68
C SER A 656 -19.41 -17.62 -17.00
N ALA A 657 -19.97 -16.45 -17.29
CA ALA A 657 -20.65 -16.17 -18.57
C ALA A 657 -19.71 -16.31 -19.79
N THR A 658 -18.41 -16.09 -19.58
CA THR A 658 -17.37 -16.11 -20.63
C THR A 658 -16.46 -17.33 -20.52
N GLY A 659 -16.79 -18.29 -19.64
CA GLY A 659 -15.90 -19.41 -19.33
C GLY A 659 -15.71 -20.37 -20.51
N ALA A 660 -16.64 -20.42 -21.46
CA ALA A 660 -16.59 -21.27 -22.65
C ALA A 660 -16.39 -20.49 -23.97
N THR A 661 -15.95 -19.22 -23.92
CA THR A 661 -15.75 -18.42 -25.14
C THR A 661 -14.38 -18.60 -25.78
N THR A 662 -13.37 -19.03 -25.01
CA THR A 662 -12.04 -19.40 -25.52
C THR A 662 -11.59 -20.70 -24.87
N VAL A 663 -10.84 -21.52 -25.60
CA VAL A 663 -10.43 -22.86 -25.16
C VAL A 663 -9.55 -22.82 -23.89
N HIS A 664 -8.69 -21.80 -23.80
CA HIS A 664 -7.87 -21.58 -22.61
C HIS A 664 -8.70 -21.29 -21.35
N ASN A 665 -9.94 -20.81 -21.48
CA ASN A 665 -10.86 -20.60 -20.37
C ASN A 665 -11.51 -21.91 -19.88
N LEU A 666 -11.29 -23.06 -20.51
CA LEU A 666 -11.75 -24.35 -20.00
C LEU A 666 -10.66 -25.14 -19.27
N ALA A 667 -9.40 -24.68 -19.36
CA ALA A 667 -8.25 -25.34 -18.75
C ALA A 667 -8.32 -25.51 -17.22
N TYR A 668 -9.04 -24.62 -16.53
CA TYR A 668 -9.22 -24.70 -15.07
C TYR A 668 -10.38 -25.61 -14.66
N ALA A 669 -11.24 -26.00 -15.60
CA ALA A 669 -12.48 -26.72 -15.35
C ALA A 669 -12.30 -28.24 -15.38
N GLN A 670 -11.25 -28.75 -14.74
CA GLN A 670 -10.86 -30.16 -14.79
C GLN A 670 -11.96 -31.12 -14.34
N ARG A 671 -12.81 -30.68 -13.39
CA ARG A 671 -13.95 -31.49 -12.92
C ARG A 671 -15.04 -31.74 -13.97
N LEU A 672 -14.96 -31.14 -15.16
CA LEU A 672 -15.84 -31.47 -16.28
C LEU A 672 -15.40 -32.74 -17.03
N GLY A 673 -14.19 -33.26 -16.77
CA GLY A 673 -13.71 -34.51 -17.38
C GLY A 673 -13.31 -34.39 -18.86
N LEU A 674 -12.97 -33.18 -19.31
CA LEU A 674 -12.66 -32.88 -20.73
C LEU A 674 -11.41 -33.58 -21.28
N TRP A 675 -10.55 -34.11 -20.42
CA TRP A 675 -9.34 -34.85 -20.79
C TRP A 675 -8.91 -35.81 -19.69
N GLY A 676 -8.07 -36.78 -20.04
CA GLY A 676 -7.42 -37.69 -19.09
C GLY A 676 -8.33 -38.75 -18.47
N GLY A 677 -9.58 -38.85 -18.94
CA GLY A 677 -10.55 -39.89 -18.58
C GLY A 677 -11.16 -40.52 -19.83
N GLU A 678 -12.02 -41.54 -19.64
CA GLU A 678 -12.65 -42.26 -20.76
C GLU A 678 -13.86 -41.51 -21.37
N ASP A 679 -14.37 -40.47 -20.68
CA ASP A 679 -15.55 -39.70 -21.08
C ASP A 679 -15.32 -38.82 -22.33
N PHE A 680 -14.06 -38.43 -22.61
CA PHE A 680 -13.67 -37.60 -23.76
C PHE A 680 -12.42 -38.17 -24.45
N PRO A 681 -12.24 -37.95 -25.77
CA PRO A 681 -11.19 -38.61 -26.56
C PRO A 681 -9.77 -38.06 -26.34
N PHE A 682 -9.57 -37.10 -25.43
CA PHE A 682 -8.31 -36.40 -25.24
C PHE A 682 -7.53 -37.00 -24.06
N ALA A 683 -6.32 -37.52 -24.31
CA ALA A 683 -5.50 -38.08 -23.25
C ALA A 683 -4.88 -36.98 -22.38
N THR A 684 -4.54 -35.84 -22.98
CA THR A 684 -3.92 -34.71 -22.29
C THR A 684 -4.63 -33.38 -22.53
N ARG A 685 -4.44 -32.44 -21.60
CA ARG A 685 -4.92 -31.05 -21.77
C ARG A 685 -4.38 -30.40 -23.04
N ALA A 686 -3.11 -30.67 -23.40
CA ALA A 686 -2.49 -30.03 -24.55
C ALA A 686 -3.19 -30.46 -25.86
N GLU A 687 -3.47 -31.76 -25.99
CA GLU A 687 -4.23 -32.31 -27.13
C GLU A 687 -5.64 -31.72 -27.21
N PHE A 688 -6.34 -31.59 -26.07
CA PHE A 688 -7.64 -30.92 -26.03
C PHE A 688 -7.56 -29.47 -26.51
N VAL A 689 -6.58 -28.70 -26.01
CA VAL A 689 -6.45 -27.28 -26.38
C VAL A 689 -6.17 -27.13 -27.87
N GLU A 690 -5.22 -27.89 -28.42
CA GLU A 690 -4.85 -27.88 -29.83
C GLU A 690 -6.03 -28.24 -30.74
N ALA A 691 -6.77 -29.30 -30.41
CA ALA A 691 -7.91 -29.75 -31.21
C ALA A 691 -9.06 -28.73 -31.28
N ILE A 692 -9.37 -28.04 -30.18
CA ILE A 692 -10.44 -27.03 -30.19
C ILE A 692 -9.95 -25.72 -30.83
N GLU A 693 -8.67 -25.36 -30.70
CA GLU A 693 -8.10 -24.19 -31.40
C GLU A 693 -8.12 -24.35 -32.92
N ASP A 694 -7.70 -25.52 -33.43
CA ASP A 694 -7.73 -25.85 -34.85
C ASP A 694 -9.16 -25.84 -35.42
N GLY A 695 -10.14 -26.25 -34.61
CA GLY A 695 -11.55 -26.28 -34.99
C GLY A 695 -12.30 -24.95 -34.81
N GLY A 696 -11.68 -23.95 -34.17
CA GLY A 696 -12.24 -22.62 -33.95
C GLY A 696 -13.62 -22.62 -33.26
N VAL A 697 -14.48 -21.68 -33.67
CA VAL A 697 -15.81 -21.47 -33.06
C VAL A 697 -16.70 -22.70 -33.19
N ALA A 698 -16.65 -23.42 -34.32
CA ALA A 698 -17.48 -24.59 -34.56
C ALA A 698 -17.17 -25.74 -33.59
N ALA A 699 -15.88 -26.00 -33.29
CA ALA A 699 -15.49 -27.00 -32.30
C ALA A 699 -15.96 -26.62 -30.89
N MET A 700 -15.94 -25.33 -30.55
CA MET A 700 -16.44 -24.85 -29.26
C MET A 700 -17.97 -24.98 -29.15
N GLU A 701 -18.72 -24.76 -30.23
CA GLU A 701 -20.16 -25.00 -30.25
C GLU A 701 -20.50 -26.49 -30.05
N VAL A 702 -19.76 -27.39 -30.71
CA VAL A 702 -19.91 -28.84 -30.52
C VAL A 702 -19.61 -29.23 -29.08
N LEU A 703 -18.51 -28.74 -28.51
CA LEU A 703 -18.15 -29.03 -27.12
C LEU A 703 -19.22 -28.53 -26.13
N ALA A 704 -19.74 -27.33 -26.33
CA ALA A 704 -20.82 -26.80 -25.51
C ALA A 704 -22.10 -27.67 -25.60
N ARG A 705 -22.43 -28.13 -26.80
CA ARG A 705 -23.55 -29.04 -27.05
C ARG A 705 -23.36 -30.40 -26.37
N ASP A 706 -22.16 -30.96 -26.44
CA ASP A 706 -21.83 -32.25 -25.81
C ASP A 706 -21.90 -32.13 -24.28
N LEU A 707 -21.32 -31.08 -23.70
CA LEU A 707 -21.42 -30.82 -22.27
C LEU A 707 -22.87 -30.62 -21.80
N ARG A 708 -23.71 -29.96 -22.60
CA ARG A 708 -25.14 -29.84 -22.33
C ARG A 708 -25.84 -31.20 -22.37
N SER A 709 -25.54 -32.03 -23.36
CA SER A 709 -26.12 -33.37 -23.50
C SER A 709 -25.75 -34.31 -22.35
N LEU A 710 -24.59 -34.06 -21.71
CA LEU A 710 -24.14 -34.74 -20.50
C LEU A 710 -24.69 -34.11 -19.21
N GLY A 711 -25.43 -33.00 -19.29
CA GLY A 711 -25.97 -32.29 -18.13
C GLY A 711 -24.94 -31.51 -17.33
N LEU A 712 -23.78 -31.20 -17.92
CA LEU A 712 -22.64 -30.57 -17.24
C LEU A 712 -22.53 -29.07 -17.51
N TYR A 713 -23.33 -28.54 -18.44
CA TYR A 713 -23.25 -27.15 -18.86
C TYR A 713 -24.63 -26.56 -19.18
N THR A 714 -24.86 -25.33 -18.70
CA THR A 714 -25.99 -24.49 -19.13
C THR A 714 -25.49 -23.07 -19.39
N ALA A 715 -26.05 -22.41 -20.40
CA ALA A 715 -25.71 -21.04 -20.74
C ALA A 715 -26.88 -20.31 -21.41
N ARG A 716 -27.44 -19.35 -20.67
CA ARG A 716 -28.61 -18.56 -21.05
C ARG A 716 -28.32 -17.08 -20.86
N SER A 717 -28.73 -16.26 -21.80
CA SER A 717 -28.58 -14.79 -21.73
C SER A 717 -29.94 -14.12 -21.67
N LEU A 718 -29.98 -12.87 -21.21
CA LEU A 718 -31.19 -12.07 -21.32
C LEU A 718 -31.49 -11.81 -22.80
N SER A 719 -32.77 -11.88 -23.17
CA SER A 719 -33.22 -11.41 -24.48
C SER A 719 -33.06 -9.90 -24.59
N TYR A 720 -32.66 -9.42 -25.78
CA TYR A 720 -32.75 -8.00 -26.13
C TYR A 720 -34.15 -7.61 -26.63
N ASP A 721 -35.12 -8.53 -26.60
CA ASP A 721 -36.52 -8.23 -26.89
C ASP A 721 -37.03 -7.09 -26.00
N GLY A 722 -37.48 -6.01 -26.63
CA GLY A 722 -37.90 -4.77 -25.94
C GLY A 722 -36.78 -3.80 -25.54
N VAL A 723 -35.52 -4.03 -25.95
CA VAL A 723 -34.41 -3.10 -25.72
C VAL A 723 -34.23 -2.16 -26.91
N GLU A 724 -34.34 -0.86 -26.67
CA GLU A 724 -34.07 0.20 -27.65
C GLU A 724 -32.72 0.86 -27.36
N TYR A 725 -31.99 1.25 -28.42
CA TYR A 725 -30.71 1.93 -28.33
C TYR A 725 -30.79 3.31 -28.99
N GLU A 726 -30.49 4.37 -28.23
CA GLU A 726 -30.41 5.75 -28.72
C GLU A 726 -29.00 6.29 -28.50
N LEU A 727 -28.33 6.75 -29.57
CA LEU A 727 -27.06 7.47 -29.46
C LEU A 727 -27.35 8.98 -29.29
N VAL A 728 -27.21 9.47 -28.06
CA VAL A 728 -27.42 10.89 -27.76
C VAL A 728 -26.11 11.69 -27.95
N GLU A 729 -26.04 12.50 -28.99
CA GLU A 729 -24.88 13.35 -29.29
C GLU A 729 -24.95 14.72 -28.59
N HIS A 730 -23.85 15.15 -27.96
CA HIS A 730 -23.71 16.51 -27.43
C HIS A 730 -22.90 17.38 -28.39
N GLN A 731 -23.54 18.36 -29.00
CA GLN A 731 -22.88 19.37 -29.83
C GLN A 731 -22.17 20.40 -28.94
N LEU A 732 -20.84 20.49 -29.08
CA LEU A 732 -20.04 21.48 -28.35
C LEU A 732 -20.38 22.90 -28.81
N THR A 733 -20.71 23.76 -27.85
CA THR A 733 -20.85 25.20 -28.06
C THR A 733 -19.50 25.86 -28.34
N ASP A 734 -19.51 27.06 -28.94
CA ASP A 734 -18.29 27.85 -29.16
C ASP A 734 -17.53 28.15 -27.87
N GLU A 735 -18.26 28.36 -26.78
CA GLU A 735 -17.67 28.54 -25.46
C GLU A 735 -16.95 27.29 -24.96
N GLN A 736 -17.58 26.12 -25.08
CA GLN A 736 -16.96 24.86 -24.68
C GLN A 736 -15.71 24.53 -25.52
N ARG A 737 -15.76 24.79 -26.84
CA ARG A 737 -14.58 24.68 -27.72
C ARG A 737 -13.43 25.54 -27.24
N ARG A 738 -13.69 26.82 -26.98
CA ARG A 738 -12.69 27.76 -26.43
C ARG A 738 -12.10 27.30 -25.10
N ILE A 739 -12.93 26.75 -24.19
CA ILE A 739 -12.47 26.22 -22.90
C ILE A 739 -11.54 25.02 -23.12
N TYR A 740 -11.94 24.08 -23.99
CA TYR A 740 -11.12 22.91 -24.32
C TYR A 740 -9.76 23.33 -24.89
N ASP A 741 -9.75 24.23 -25.86
CA ASP A 741 -8.54 24.72 -26.52
C ASP A 741 -7.59 25.43 -25.54
N ALA A 742 -8.14 26.22 -24.61
CA ALA A 742 -7.35 26.89 -23.58
C ALA A 742 -6.61 25.89 -22.67
N TYR A 743 -7.29 24.83 -22.23
CA TYR A 743 -6.66 23.78 -21.43
C TYR A 743 -5.68 22.94 -22.26
N ALA A 744 -5.99 22.64 -23.52
CA ALA A 744 -5.07 21.96 -24.42
C ALA A 744 -3.76 22.76 -24.58
N GLY A 745 -3.86 24.08 -24.74
CA GLY A 745 -2.72 24.98 -24.73
C GLY A 745 -1.91 24.92 -23.44
N ALA A 746 -2.57 24.93 -22.27
CA ALA A 746 -1.90 24.83 -20.98
C ALA A 746 -1.14 23.50 -20.79
N PHE A 747 -1.77 22.36 -21.12
CA PHE A 747 -1.12 21.06 -21.06
C PHE A 747 0.04 20.93 -22.07
N ALA A 748 -0.05 21.58 -23.23
CA ALA A 748 1.05 21.61 -24.20
C ALA A 748 2.29 22.32 -23.63
N ILE A 749 2.12 23.43 -22.90
CA ILE A 749 3.22 24.12 -22.21
C ILE A 749 3.91 23.16 -21.23
N ILE A 750 3.14 22.48 -20.37
CA ILE A 750 3.70 21.55 -19.39
C ILE A 750 4.43 20.40 -20.09
N HIS A 751 3.84 19.82 -21.14
CA HIS A 751 4.44 18.73 -21.90
C HIS A 751 5.79 19.13 -22.50
N ASN A 752 5.86 20.33 -23.12
CA ASN A 752 7.08 20.86 -23.72
C ASN A 752 8.19 21.14 -22.70
N HIS A 753 7.82 21.39 -21.43
CA HIS A 753 8.77 21.69 -20.35
C HIS A 753 8.92 20.54 -19.33
N LEU A 754 8.34 19.37 -19.57
CA LEU A 754 8.34 18.25 -18.62
C LEU A 754 9.76 17.77 -18.30
N ASP A 755 10.64 17.72 -19.30
CA ASP A 755 12.04 17.34 -19.09
C ASP A 755 12.80 18.36 -18.23
N ALA A 756 12.54 19.66 -18.43
CA ALA A 756 13.11 20.71 -17.58
C ALA A 756 12.57 20.64 -16.14
N ALA A 757 11.28 20.32 -15.96
CA ALA A 757 10.69 20.09 -14.64
C ALA A 757 11.30 18.87 -13.94
N MET A 758 11.54 17.76 -14.66
CA MET A 758 12.21 16.58 -14.11
C MET A 758 13.68 16.84 -13.74
N GLN A 759 14.36 17.72 -14.47
CA GLN A 759 15.70 18.20 -14.10
C GLN A 759 15.67 19.01 -12.82
N ALA A 760 14.75 19.97 -12.70
CA ALA A 760 14.56 20.76 -11.49
C ALA A 760 14.19 19.89 -10.27
N ALA A 761 13.39 18.83 -10.48
CA ALA A 761 12.98 17.88 -9.45
C ALA A 761 14.02 16.80 -9.12
N ASN A 762 15.25 16.89 -9.65
CA ASN A 762 16.35 15.95 -9.40
C ASN A 762 16.10 14.51 -9.89
N ILE A 763 15.16 14.30 -10.80
CA ILE A 763 14.89 12.98 -11.42
C ILE A 763 15.91 12.68 -12.53
N THR A 764 16.37 13.74 -13.21
CA THR A 764 17.38 13.71 -14.26
C THR A 764 18.45 14.77 -14.00
N GLY A 765 19.72 14.48 -14.29
CA GLY A 765 20.85 15.39 -14.10
C GLY A 765 21.68 15.58 -15.37
N SER A 766 22.82 16.28 -15.25
CA SER A 766 23.75 16.57 -16.37
C SER A 766 24.28 15.30 -17.05
N ASP A 767 24.46 14.22 -16.27
CA ASP A 767 25.10 12.99 -16.73
C ASP A 767 24.08 11.86 -17.02
N GLY A 768 22.77 12.19 -17.00
CA GLY A 768 21.69 11.26 -17.36
C GLY A 768 20.58 11.12 -16.31
N THR A 769 19.86 9.99 -16.34
CA THR A 769 18.72 9.76 -15.43
C THR A 769 19.23 9.35 -14.04
N LEU A 770 18.99 10.18 -13.03
CA LEU A 770 19.41 9.94 -11.64
C LEU A 770 18.54 8.89 -10.96
N ASN A 771 17.25 8.83 -11.32
CA ASN A 771 16.31 7.79 -10.88
C ASN A 771 15.37 7.36 -12.02
N ARG A 772 15.59 6.17 -12.58
CA ARG A 772 14.78 5.65 -13.71
C ARG A 772 13.33 5.38 -13.33
N GLN A 773 13.09 4.92 -12.10
CA GLN A 773 11.73 4.64 -11.62
C GLN A 773 10.96 5.95 -11.44
N ALA A 774 11.57 6.97 -10.84
CA ALA A 774 10.96 8.29 -10.68
C ALA A 774 10.68 8.96 -12.04
N LYS A 775 11.56 8.80 -13.04
CA LYS A 775 11.31 9.30 -14.40
C LYS A 775 10.10 8.64 -15.05
N SER A 776 9.99 7.32 -14.92
CA SER A 776 8.83 6.57 -15.42
C SER A 776 7.55 7.00 -14.69
N ALA A 777 7.61 7.12 -13.36
CA ALA A 777 6.51 7.55 -12.52
C ALA A 777 6.03 8.96 -12.87
N ALA A 778 6.93 9.93 -13.02
CA ALA A 778 6.57 11.31 -13.37
C ALA A 778 5.89 11.41 -14.74
N ARG A 779 6.42 10.71 -15.75
CA ARG A 779 5.79 10.67 -17.09
C ARG A 779 4.43 9.98 -17.07
N SER A 780 4.33 8.87 -16.35
CA SER A 780 3.07 8.15 -16.16
C SER A 780 2.04 9.00 -15.43
N ALA A 781 2.44 9.70 -14.37
CA ALA A 781 1.58 10.58 -13.59
C ALA A 781 1.04 11.74 -14.44
N PHE A 782 1.92 12.40 -15.22
CA PHE A 782 1.50 13.48 -16.13
C PHE A 782 0.49 13.01 -17.17
N GLU A 783 0.79 11.92 -17.88
CA GLU A 783 -0.11 11.40 -18.92
C GLU A 783 -1.44 10.93 -18.34
N SER A 784 -1.41 10.27 -17.17
CA SER A 784 -2.61 9.84 -16.48
C SER A 784 -3.46 11.02 -15.99
N ALA A 785 -2.83 12.07 -15.45
CA ALA A 785 -3.53 13.28 -15.02
C ALA A 785 -4.17 14.02 -16.21
N LYS A 786 -3.46 14.13 -17.33
CA LYS A 786 -3.98 14.70 -18.58
C LYS A 786 -5.22 13.95 -19.07
N GLN A 787 -5.15 12.62 -19.16
CA GLN A 787 -6.29 11.80 -19.59
C GLN A 787 -7.51 11.96 -18.68
N ARG A 788 -7.31 11.90 -17.35
CA ARG A 788 -8.40 12.11 -16.38
C ARG A 788 -9.02 13.50 -16.48
N PHE A 789 -8.19 14.54 -16.59
CA PHE A 789 -8.65 15.92 -16.71
C PHE A 789 -9.57 16.09 -17.92
N PHE A 790 -9.15 15.67 -19.11
CA PHE A 790 -9.98 15.79 -20.31
C PHE A 790 -11.20 14.87 -20.29
N GLY A 791 -11.09 13.68 -19.68
CA GLY A 791 -12.24 12.81 -19.42
C GLY A 791 -13.32 13.50 -18.59
N HIS A 792 -12.94 14.15 -17.48
CA HIS A 792 -13.86 14.88 -16.63
C HIS A 792 -14.42 16.15 -17.32
N LEU A 793 -13.57 16.89 -18.05
CA LEU A 793 -13.99 18.08 -18.78
C LEU A 793 -15.08 17.74 -19.81
N LEU A 794 -14.84 16.72 -20.64
CA LEU A 794 -15.79 16.28 -21.66
C LEU A 794 -17.06 15.69 -21.03
N THR A 795 -16.94 14.94 -19.93
CA THR A 795 -18.10 14.43 -19.20
C THR A 795 -18.98 15.58 -18.71
N SER A 796 -18.36 16.60 -18.09
CA SER A 796 -19.05 17.79 -17.60
C SER A 796 -19.76 18.57 -18.72
N MET A 797 -19.13 18.68 -19.89
CA MET A 797 -19.74 19.32 -21.06
C MET A 797 -20.98 18.58 -21.54
N LYS A 798 -20.98 17.23 -21.50
CA LYS A 798 -22.09 16.39 -21.94
C LYS A 798 -23.27 16.34 -20.95
N THR A 799 -23.02 16.58 -19.66
CA THR A 799 -24.02 16.45 -18.58
C THR A 799 -25.34 17.16 -18.86
N PRO A 800 -25.40 18.41 -19.37
CA PRO A 800 -26.68 19.08 -19.66
C PRO A 800 -27.51 18.37 -20.73
N THR A 801 -26.87 17.76 -21.74
CA THR A 801 -27.59 16.98 -22.75
C THR A 801 -28.14 15.69 -22.16
N LEU A 802 -27.36 15.00 -21.32
CA LEU A 802 -27.83 13.81 -20.61
C LEU A 802 -29.01 14.14 -19.69
N ILE A 803 -28.93 15.21 -18.88
CA ILE A 803 -30.00 15.62 -17.96
C ILE A 803 -31.33 15.82 -18.71
N ARG A 804 -31.31 16.52 -19.85
CA ARG A 804 -32.54 16.71 -20.66
C ARG A 804 -33.12 15.41 -21.18
N SER A 805 -32.28 14.44 -21.55
CA SER A 805 -32.73 13.10 -21.94
C SER A 805 -33.39 12.38 -20.77
N LEU A 806 -32.77 12.44 -19.58
CA LEU A 806 -33.30 11.82 -18.38
C LEU A 806 -34.61 12.45 -17.91
N GLU A 807 -34.73 13.78 -17.95
CA GLU A 807 -35.97 14.50 -17.61
C GLU A 807 -37.12 14.05 -18.53
N ARG A 808 -36.87 13.96 -19.84
CA ARG A 808 -37.82 13.40 -20.80
C ARG A 808 -38.22 11.97 -20.43
N ASP A 809 -37.27 11.09 -20.13
CA ASP A 809 -37.59 9.68 -19.88
C ASP A 809 -38.34 9.50 -18.53
N LEU A 810 -38.02 10.32 -17.52
CA LEU A 810 -38.74 10.37 -16.25
C LEU A 810 -40.19 10.88 -16.42
N GLU A 811 -40.42 11.89 -17.28
CA GLU A 811 -41.77 12.36 -17.62
C GLU A 811 -42.64 11.27 -18.27
N HIS A 812 -42.03 10.35 -19.01
CA HIS A 812 -42.70 9.18 -19.58
C HIS A 812 -42.89 8.02 -18.56
N GLY A 813 -42.50 8.23 -17.30
CA GLY A 813 -42.65 7.23 -16.23
C GLY A 813 -41.57 6.15 -16.22
N HIS A 814 -40.47 6.33 -16.95
CA HIS A 814 -39.32 5.43 -16.89
C HIS A 814 -38.44 5.72 -15.68
N ALA A 815 -37.59 4.76 -15.31
CA ALA A 815 -36.55 4.94 -14.30
C ALA A 815 -35.19 5.12 -14.98
N ALA A 816 -34.40 6.08 -14.52
CA ALA A 816 -33.06 6.35 -15.04
C ALA A 816 -31.99 5.57 -14.26
N VAL A 817 -31.15 4.82 -14.97
CA VAL A 817 -29.92 4.22 -14.44
C VAL A 817 -28.74 4.80 -15.20
N ILE A 818 -27.79 5.41 -14.50
CA ILE A 818 -26.66 6.11 -15.11
C ILE A 818 -25.38 5.35 -14.78
N GLN A 819 -24.66 4.94 -15.82
CA GLN A 819 -23.31 4.39 -15.67
C GLN A 819 -22.29 5.34 -16.29
N ILE A 820 -21.27 5.74 -15.52
CA ILE A 820 -20.19 6.62 -15.98
C ILE A 820 -18.91 5.82 -16.09
N VAL A 821 -18.40 5.62 -17.31
CA VAL A 821 -17.18 4.85 -17.59
C VAL A 821 -15.94 5.75 -17.43
N SER A 822 -15.56 6.11 -16.20
CA SER A 822 -14.16 6.33 -15.71
C SER A 822 -14.02 7.14 -14.39
N THR A 823 -13.17 6.58 -13.51
CA THR A 823 -12.22 7.12 -12.49
C THR A 823 -12.65 8.00 -11.29
N GLY A 824 -13.93 8.32 -11.10
CA GLY A 824 -14.36 9.07 -9.91
C GLY A 824 -14.51 8.27 -8.62
N GLU A 825 -14.79 6.96 -8.69
CA GLU A 825 -15.28 6.18 -7.53
C GLU A 825 -14.26 6.11 -6.39
N ALA A 826 -12.99 5.84 -6.67
CA ALA A 826 -11.95 5.83 -5.64
C ALA A 826 -11.67 7.22 -5.04
N LEU A 827 -11.79 8.28 -5.85
CA LEU A 827 -11.68 9.68 -5.38
C LEU A 827 -12.89 10.05 -4.51
N MET A 828 -14.09 9.67 -4.95
CA MET A 828 -15.34 9.85 -4.23
C MET A 828 -15.33 9.08 -2.91
N GLU A 829 -14.92 7.81 -2.90
CA GLU A 829 -14.74 7.00 -1.68
C GLU A 829 -13.73 7.65 -0.73
N ARG A 830 -12.57 8.11 -1.24
CA ARG A 830 -11.57 8.82 -0.43
C ARG A 830 -12.14 10.10 0.19
N ARG A 831 -12.93 10.87 -0.58
CA ARG A 831 -13.57 12.10 -0.10
C ARG A 831 -14.65 11.82 0.92
N LEU A 832 -15.48 10.80 0.70
CA LEU A 832 -16.49 10.35 1.65
C LEU A 832 -15.86 9.86 2.96
N ALA A 833 -14.68 9.23 2.90
CA ALA A 833 -13.93 8.83 4.09
C ALA A 833 -13.29 10.01 4.85
N GLU A 834 -13.03 11.14 4.18
CA GLU A 834 -12.51 12.38 4.78
C GLU A 834 -13.63 13.23 5.42
N ILE A 835 -14.91 12.96 5.13
CA ILE A 835 -16.05 13.72 5.68
C ILE A 835 -16.47 13.14 7.03
N PRO A 836 -16.49 13.94 8.12
CA PRO A 836 -17.00 13.53 9.42
C PRO A 836 -18.44 13.02 9.32
N THR A 837 -18.80 11.98 10.08
CA THR A 837 -20.16 11.39 10.08
C THR A 837 -21.27 12.39 10.43
N GLU A 838 -20.93 13.49 11.10
CA GLU A 838 -21.83 14.58 11.46
C GLU A 838 -22.25 15.44 10.25
N GLU A 839 -21.49 15.42 9.15
CA GLU A 839 -21.67 16.24 7.95
C GLU A 839 -22.31 15.46 6.77
N TRP A 840 -22.70 14.20 6.99
CA TRP A 840 -23.29 13.33 5.96
C TRP A 840 -24.65 13.82 5.40
N ASN A 841 -25.28 14.81 6.06
CA ASN A 841 -26.58 15.35 5.64
C ASN A 841 -26.49 16.48 4.59
N ASP A 842 -25.30 17.03 4.30
CA ASP A 842 -25.06 18.02 3.22
C ASP A 842 -23.67 17.78 2.59
N VAL A 843 -23.58 16.75 1.75
CA VAL A 843 -22.33 16.32 1.12
C VAL A 843 -21.99 17.24 -0.06
N ARG A 844 -21.23 18.31 0.19
CA ARG A 844 -20.63 19.15 -0.86
C ARG A 844 -19.19 18.72 -1.14
N VAL A 845 -19.03 17.69 -1.97
CA VAL A 845 -17.71 17.25 -2.43
C VAL A 845 -17.35 17.98 -3.72
N ASP A 846 -16.25 18.74 -3.70
CA ASP A 846 -15.66 19.29 -4.92
C ASP A 846 -14.98 18.16 -5.70
N ILE A 847 -15.67 17.65 -6.71
CA ILE A 847 -15.16 16.64 -7.66
C ILE A 847 -14.66 17.28 -8.96
N THR A 848 -14.49 18.61 -8.98
CA THR A 848 -14.06 19.30 -10.20
C THR A 848 -12.61 18.96 -10.56
N PRO A 849 -12.22 19.04 -11.84
CA PRO A 849 -10.83 18.83 -12.28
C PRO A 849 -9.83 19.83 -11.69
N ARG A 850 -10.29 20.79 -10.87
CA ARG A 850 -9.50 21.84 -10.24
C ARG A 850 -8.33 21.28 -9.46
N GLU A 851 -8.49 20.11 -8.83
CA GLU A 851 -7.42 19.48 -8.07
C GLU A 851 -6.28 18.99 -8.98
N TYR A 852 -6.57 18.48 -10.18
CA TYR A 852 -5.52 18.12 -11.15
C TYR A 852 -4.66 19.31 -11.58
N VAL A 853 -5.14 20.53 -11.36
CA VAL A 853 -4.47 21.78 -11.70
C VAL A 853 -3.87 22.49 -10.47
N LEU A 854 -4.44 22.29 -9.27
CA LEU A 854 -4.11 23.06 -8.06
C LEU A 854 -3.63 22.23 -6.86
N SER A 855 -3.68 20.90 -6.88
CA SER A 855 -3.28 20.10 -5.72
C SER A 855 -1.76 19.99 -5.62
N GLY A 856 -1.16 20.78 -4.73
CA GLY A 856 0.20 20.57 -4.19
C GLY A 856 0.25 19.55 -3.06
N ALA A 857 -0.78 18.71 -2.90
CA ALA A 857 -0.76 17.61 -1.93
C ALA A 857 -0.01 16.42 -2.55
N PRO A 858 0.96 15.81 -1.85
CA PRO A 858 1.66 14.65 -2.36
C PRO A 858 0.68 13.49 -2.49
N ASP A 859 0.33 13.13 -3.72
CA ASP A 859 -0.20 11.80 -3.99
C ASP A 859 0.85 10.79 -3.50
N LYS A 860 0.45 9.93 -2.55
CA LYS A 860 1.24 8.78 -2.12
C LYS A 860 1.25 7.75 -3.24
N THR A 861 2.09 7.95 -4.25
CA THR A 861 2.52 6.92 -5.20
C THR A 861 3.99 7.06 -5.49
#